data_AF-A0A660HTS8-F1
#
_entry.id   AF-A0A660HTS8-F1
#
_cell.length_a   1.000
_cell.length_b   1.000
_cell.length_c   1.000
_cell.angle_alpha   90.00
_cell.angle_beta   90.00
_cell.angle_gamma   90.00
#
_symmetry.space_group_name_H-M   'P 1'
#
loop_
_entity.id
_entity.type
_entity.pdbx_description
1 polymer ?
#
loop_
_entity_poly.entity_id
_entity_poly.type
_entity_poly.pdbx_seq_one_letter_code
_entity_poly.pdbx_strand_id
1 'polypeptide(L)'
;MRKFRRIISDFFQQTRRLWLALLVFIFLLFCIIYFGLYTYLLTTDTNSALYLLSTIAQSSASIIAIVISLSLLVVQYSATTYSARVVDIFKNDIRLWALIFFYGFSIIFSLIVIRLIKDSSNGYSYLGINCLEICYTLALLLSFAAYISLIAYIPYVLKMMKSSSVIDLLSDKIDIKSLSNSSEEVDELESKISKDEPRINRIRINLHDEEDPFLPIFDIIRASIMRYDYATARNGLWAVSKCHYNIIKQNPHEEKRISEHVFRRIYEIWKLALKIKDSEFIYMTLTQYCYIGKLCTYPIEMSHSSRISSLLKQMPKNLIPLFNVLNIPNYKEKITQNNLLYTAFLSEYYLKEVFKSIVEMKEEEFQSLSIGLVKCVNGIGLGIFRNRYELSLDEDKNKALESLESSVTELSYFLRDIGVVAIKADSKRTVDEVILALDNIGKGSIDYNLIHSIFHIVKSLKIIGEESAKKGMEFESSTKRVVECLEELASRINSHSEKLTGEAQKQVIKYYMHINENYKHKRTKDALQELNNRVECVIRAYISSYVYTIGRESIRNNLLDVAQQCLKSLETIERILKNGTESRHIGEDIRSLGLEAVKKDQTYPLMEDIIKSLYSISLLQFGYMFDWDRDLKEKKKFLDIEYRNYLAKGLQIHYSDFEEKVNLEDSSDFSYTMYLDDIVYGEKKLIIAGEERKDIKCLYLKDIDGRYPWLKLFKKGVFKNSKGAYYEVPILLKKLVEPILEYALNSPSDETIKPFNMIIQSFENFGLISIHFRDKFSLNKVFMRYLVEVGDSFDDFKYLKYREDENVGEYLYFVTEIVSNSIYKLTIESLKYNFVDFSMLPQQINCLIRIQRKYRSIFHVEDKFERILEMIKESGLEKPKRDEIIKMIEDAIQEFKNEKTTSDGE
;
A
#
# COMPACT_ATOMS: atom_id res chain seq x y z
N MET A 1 21.26 10.52 -29.20
CA MET A 1 20.02 11.09 -29.80
C MET A 1 19.94 12.62 -29.85
N ARG A 2 20.30 13.40 -28.81
CA ARG A 2 20.32 14.90 -28.90
C ARG A 2 21.29 15.45 -29.97
N LYS A 3 22.45 14.81 -30.19
CA LYS A 3 23.35 15.14 -31.32
C LYS A 3 22.71 14.86 -32.68
N PHE A 4 21.91 13.80 -32.81
CA PHE A 4 21.21 13.42 -34.05
C PHE A 4 20.01 14.34 -34.35
N ARG A 5 19.29 14.79 -33.32
CA ARG A 5 18.19 15.78 -33.45
C ARG A 5 18.71 17.17 -33.82
N ARG A 6 19.89 17.58 -33.32
CA ARG A 6 20.61 18.77 -33.79
C ARG A 6 21.10 18.61 -35.23
N ILE A 7 21.72 17.48 -35.57
CA ILE A 7 22.13 17.20 -36.95
C ILE A 7 20.92 17.23 -37.90
N ILE A 8 19.74 16.79 -37.48
CA ILE A 8 18.52 16.83 -38.32
C ILE A 8 17.89 18.22 -38.38
N SER A 9 17.79 18.99 -37.29
CA SER A 9 17.34 20.38 -37.38
C SER A 9 18.34 21.24 -38.17
N ASP A 10 19.63 20.97 -37.99
CA ASP A 10 20.72 21.54 -38.77
C ASP A 10 20.66 21.04 -40.21
N PHE A 11 20.20 19.82 -40.50
CA PHE A 11 19.97 19.27 -41.85
C PHE A 11 18.74 19.90 -42.51
N PHE A 12 17.68 20.20 -41.76
CA PHE A 12 16.45 20.86 -42.23
C PHE A 12 16.67 22.36 -42.47
N GLN A 13 17.39 23.02 -41.56
CA GLN A 13 17.89 24.38 -41.75
C GLN A 13 18.98 24.41 -42.83
N GLN A 14 19.78 23.35 -42.97
CA GLN A 14 20.69 23.12 -44.09
C GLN A 14 19.93 22.83 -45.36
N THR A 15 18.73 22.25 -45.41
CA THR A 15 18.03 22.05 -46.69
C THR A 15 17.56 23.39 -47.21
N ARG A 16 16.94 24.23 -46.36
CA ARG A 16 16.59 25.63 -46.72
C ARG A 16 17.84 26.47 -47.03
N ARG A 17 18.94 26.30 -46.28
CA ARG A 17 20.23 26.95 -46.57
C ARG A 17 20.94 26.35 -47.78
N LEU A 18 20.74 25.08 -48.13
CA LEU A 18 21.27 24.41 -49.32
C LEU A 18 20.51 24.91 -50.53
N TRP A 19 19.19 25.07 -50.44
CA TRP A 19 18.40 25.70 -51.49
C TRP A 19 18.79 27.16 -51.72
N LEU A 20 18.95 27.95 -50.66
CA LEU A 20 19.47 29.31 -50.75
C LEU A 20 20.92 29.34 -51.21
N ALA A 21 21.77 28.43 -50.74
CA ALA A 21 23.17 28.32 -51.17
C ALA A 21 23.29 27.80 -52.60
N LEU A 22 22.36 26.99 -53.08
CA LEU A 22 22.31 26.46 -54.44
C LEU A 22 21.79 27.54 -55.39
N LEU A 23 20.79 28.35 -54.98
CA LEU A 23 20.43 29.58 -55.69
C LEU A 23 21.56 30.61 -55.72
N VAL A 24 22.24 30.84 -54.58
CA VAL A 24 23.41 31.73 -54.49
C VAL A 24 24.59 31.17 -55.26
N PHE A 25 24.80 29.85 -55.28
CA PHE A 25 25.84 29.17 -56.05
C PHE A 25 25.54 29.25 -57.55
N ILE A 26 24.30 29.03 -57.99
CA ILE A 26 23.88 29.24 -59.37
C ILE A 26 24.06 30.70 -59.77
N PHE A 27 23.70 31.64 -58.89
CA PHE A 27 23.89 33.06 -59.13
C PHE A 27 25.37 33.44 -59.20
N LEU A 28 26.21 32.93 -58.29
CA LEU A 28 27.66 33.13 -58.31
C LEU A 28 28.31 32.48 -59.52
N LEU A 29 27.89 31.27 -59.89
CA LEU A 29 28.40 30.55 -61.05
C LEU A 29 27.96 31.23 -62.35
N PHE A 30 26.74 31.77 -62.39
CA PHE A 30 26.26 32.67 -63.44
C PHE A 30 27.11 33.94 -63.49
N CYS A 31 27.38 34.61 -62.35
CA CYS A 31 28.25 35.78 -62.30
C CYS A 31 29.70 35.47 -62.71
N ILE A 32 30.25 34.31 -62.35
CA ILE A 32 31.60 33.87 -62.72
C ILE A 32 31.67 33.56 -64.21
N ILE A 33 30.67 32.89 -64.78
CA ILE A 33 30.58 32.65 -66.23
C ILE A 33 30.41 33.98 -66.98
N TYR A 34 29.56 34.86 -66.48
CA TYR A 34 29.27 36.18 -67.05
C TYR A 34 30.45 37.16 -66.97
N PHE A 35 31.21 37.19 -65.87
CA PHE A 35 32.37 38.08 -65.71
C PHE A 35 33.70 37.46 -66.14
N GLY A 36 33.87 36.14 -66.02
CA GLY A 36 35.15 35.46 -66.17
C GLY A 36 35.37 34.72 -67.50
N LEU A 37 34.31 34.32 -68.21
CA LEU A 37 34.39 33.49 -69.43
C LEU A 37 33.73 34.13 -70.66
N TYR A 38 33.01 35.24 -70.48
CA TYR A 38 32.33 36.00 -71.53
C TYR A 38 33.26 36.46 -72.67
N THR A 39 34.56 36.53 -72.43
CA THR A 39 35.54 37.03 -73.41
C THR A 39 36.17 35.98 -74.31
N TYR A 40 35.98 34.65 -74.13
CA TYR A 40 36.85 33.71 -74.86
C TYR A 40 36.32 32.32 -75.31
N LEU A 41 35.15 31.79 -74.92
CA LEU A 41 34.94 30.33 -75.08
C LEU A 41 33.56 29.75 -75.44
N LEU A 42 32.51 30.53 -75.71
CA LEU A 42 31.14 29.98 -75.86
C LEU A 42 30.34 30.50 -77.07
N THR A 43 30.94 30.59 -78.26
CA THR A 43 30.15 30.69 -79.50
C THR A 43 29.50 29.33 -79.81
N THR A 44 28.29 29.14 -79.31
CA THR A 44 27.54 27.88 -79.51
C THR A 44 26.79 27.95 -80.84
N ASP A 45 26.91 26.90 -81.66
CA ASP A 45 26.11 26.77 -82.88
C ASP A 45 24.60 26.72 -82.55
N THR A 46 23.81 27.53 -83.25
CA THR A 46 22.38 27.71 -83.02
C THR A 46 21.58 26.41 -83.11
N ASN A 47 21.93 25.51 -84.04
CA ASN A 47 21.26 24.22 -84.20
C ASN A 47 21.55 23.29 -83.02
N SER A 48 22.80 23.28 -82.55
CA SER A 48 23.22 22.50 -81.39
C SER A 48 22.54 22.98 -80.10
N ALA A 49 22.41 24.31 -79.91
CA ALA A 49 21.71 24.90 -78.77
C ALA A 49 20.21 24.55 -78.76
N LEU A 50 19.54 24.64 -79.92
CA LEU A 50 18.13 24.25 -80.07
C LEU A 50 17.91 22.76 -79.77
N TYR A 51 18.78 21.89 -80.26
CA TYR A 51 18.71 20.46 -80.01
C TYR A 51 18.88 20.13 -78.53
N LEU A 52 19.89 20.71 -77.88
CA LEU A 52 20.20 20.46 -76.47
C LEU A 52 19.07 20.97 -75.57
N LEU A 53 18.57 22.19 -75.82
CA LEU A 53 17.49 22.78 -75.04
C LEU A 53 16.15 22.04 -75.23
N SER A 54 15.86 21.56 -76.44
CA SER A 54 14.69 20.70 -76.70
C SER A 54 14.79 19.37 -75.98
N THR A 55 16.00 18.76 -75.99
CA THR A 55 16.28 17.51 -75.27
C THR A 55 16.13 17.70 -73.77
N ILE A 56 16.62 18.81 -73.21
CA ILE A 56 16.46 19.15 -71.80
C ILE A 56 14.99 19.36 -71.42
N ALA A 57 14.23 20.09 -72.23
CA ALA A 57 12.81 20.30 -71.97
C ALA A 57 12.04 18.97 -71.97
N GLN A 58 12.33 18.09 -72.94
CA GLN A 58 11.73 16.76 -73.06
C GLN A 58 12.13 15.83 -71.91
N SER A 59 13.42 15.79 -71.54
CA SER A 59 13.90 14.95 -70.44
C SER A 59 13.37 15.44 -69.09
N SER A 60 13.31 16.76 -68.88
CA SER A 60 12.72 17.37 -67.67
C SER A 60 11.23 17.05 -67.55
N ALA A 61 10.49 17.13 -68.67
CA ALA A 61 9.07 16.74 -68.73
C ALA A 61 8.86 15.24 -68.44
N SER A 62 9.77 14.38 -68.92
CA SER A 62 9.72 12.93 -68.64
C SER A 62 10.01 12.62 -67.17
N ILE A 63 11.01 13.29 -66.58
CA ILE A 63 11.39 13.11 -65.18
C ILE A 63 10.30 13.60 -64.25
N ILE A 64 9.72 14.78 -64.47
CA ILE A 64 8.62 15.28 -63.64
C ILE A 64 7.40 14.36 -63.71
N ALA A 65 7.10 13.77 -64.89
CA ALA A 65 6.02 12.80 -65.03
C ALA A 65 6.27 11.52 -64.21
N ILE A 66 7.52 11.01 -64.21
CA ILE A 66 7.92 9.87 -63.35
C ILE A 66 7.79 10.24 -61.87
N VAL A 67 8.26 11.43 -61.48
CA VAL A 67 8.20 11.90 -60.09
C VAL A 67 6.75 12.00 -59.62
N ILE A 68 5.86 12.64 -60.40
CA ILE A 68 4.43 12.73 -60.09
C ILE A 68 3.80 11.33 -59.96
N SER A 69 4.13 10.42 -60.88
CA SER A 69 3.63 9.04 -60.84
C SER A 69 4.08 8.30 -59.58
N LEU A 70 5.36 8.42 -59.20
CA LEU A 70 5.91 7.83 -57.99
C LEU A 70 5.29 8.46 -56.73
N SER A 71 5.11 9.78 -56.70
CA SER A 71 4.48 10.48 -55.58
C SER A 71 3.02 10.04 -55.40
N LEU A 72 2.27 9.89 -56.50
CA LEU A 72 0.89 9.35 -56.46
C LEU A 72 0.86 7.91 -55.96
N LEU A 73 1.81 7.07 -56.40
CA LEU A 73 1.95 5.70 -55.91
C LEU A 73 2.24 5.68 -54.40
N VAL A 74 3.11 6.56 -53.90
CA VAL A 74 3.41 6.67 -52.46
C VAL A 74 2.20 7.16 -51.67
N VAL A 75 1.43 8.10 -52.23
CA VAL A 75 0.16 8.55 -51.64
C VAL A 75 -0.85 7.42 -51.58
N GLN A 76 -1.03 6.67 -52.67
CA GLN A 76 -1.93 5.50 -52.73
C GLN A 76 -1.48 4.40 -51.78
N TYR A 77 -0.18 4.10 -51.74
CA TYR A 77 0.42 3.17 -50.81
C TYR A 77 0.17 3.61 -49.36
N SER A 78 0.34 4.89 -49.03
CA SER A 78 0.10 5.40 -47.68
C SER A 78 -1.38 5.37 -47.29
N ALA A 79 -2.28 5.71 -48.22
CA ALA A 79 -3.73 5.68 -47.99
C ALA A 79 -4.23 4.24 -47.74
N THR A 80 -3.74 3.29 -48.53
CA THR A 80 -4.09 1.87 -48.41
C THR A 80 -3.38 1.17 -47.26
N THR A 81 -2.18 1.62 -46.89
CA THR A 81 -1.36 1.00 -45.83
C THR A 81 -1.69 1.53 -44.44
N TYR A 82 -2.04 2.80 -44.32
CA TYR A 82 -2.20 3.46 -43.03
C TYR A 82 -3.62 3.99 -42.83
N SER A 83 -3.97 5.10 -43.48
CA SER A 83 -5.29 5.73 -43.41
C SER A 83 -5.36 6.87 -44.42
N ALA A 84 -6.56 7.19 -44.90
CA ALA A 84 -6.80 8.33 -45.78
C ALA A 84 -6.33 9.66 -45.15
N ARG A 85 -6.38 9.81 -43.81
CA ARG A 85 -5.94 11.02 -43.10
C ARG A 85 -4.44 11.28 -43.22
N VAL A 86 -3.64 10.25 -43.48
CA VAL A 86 -2.18 10.37 -43.66
C VAL A 86 -1.84 11.01 -45.01
N VAL A 87 -2.77 10.99 -45.98
CA VAL A 87 -2.60 11.59 -47.31
C VAL A 87 -2.44 13.10 -47.25
N ASP A 88 -3.11 13.78 -46.31
CA ASP A 88 -3.06 15.24 -46.18
C ASP A 88 -1.64 15.76 -45.88
N ILE A 89 -0.78 14.90 -45.31
CA ILE A 89 0.64 15.17 -45.11
C ILE A 89 1.37 15.35 -46.44
N PHE A 90 1.06 14.49 -47.42
CA PHE A 90 1.69 14.50 -48.73
C PHE A 90 1.11 15.57 -49.65
N LYS A 91 -0.19 15.88 -49.51
CA LYS A 91 -0.88 16.93 -50.28
C LYS A 91 -0.25 18.31 -50.08
N ASN A 92 0.13 18.63 -48.84
CA ASN A 92 0.69 19.92 -48.46
C ASN A 92 2.22 19.91 -48.36
N ASP A 93 2.89 18.94 -48.97
CA ASP A 93 4.34 18.84 -48.90
C ASP A 93 5.02 19.88 -49.80
N ILE A 94 5.59 20.91 -49.16
CA ILE A 94 6.29 21.99 -49.84
C ILE A 94 7.46 21.52 -50.70
N ARG A 95 8.04 20.34 -50.42
CA ARG A 95 9.17 19.78 -51.18
C ARG A 95 8.75 19.25 -52.54
N LEU A 96 7.59 18.58 -52.59
CA LEU A 96 6.99 18.11 -53.84
C LEU A 96 6.60 19.32 -54.71
N TRP A 97 5.90 20.29 -54.13
CA TRP A 97 5.50 21.51 -54.85
C TRP A 97 6.69 22.34 -55.34
N ALA A 98 7.76 22.45 -54.54
CA ALA A 98 8.98 23.13 -54.96
C ALA A 98 9.66 22.42 -56.14
N LEU A 99 9.77 21.08 -56.11
CA LEU A 99 10.32 20.32 -57.23
C LEU A 99 9.49 20.52 -58.50
N ILE A 100 8.16 20.40 -58.39
CA ILE A 100 7.24 20.62 -59.51
C ILE A 100 7.42 22.04 -60.08
N PHE A 101 7.53 23.04 -59.21
CA PHE A 101 7.75 24.42 -59.61
C PHE A 101 9.09 24.63 -60.34
N PHE A 102 10.20 24.11 -59.81
CA PHE A 102 11.52 24.25 -60.44
C PHE A 102 11.59 23.57 -61.81
N TYR A 103 11.05 22.36 -61.93
CA TYR A 103 11.00 21.65 -63.21
C TYR A 103 10.05 22.34 -64.21
N GLY A 104 8.86 22.75 -63.77
CA GLY A 104 7.91 23.49 -64.60
C GLY A 104 8.51 24.80 -65.11
N PHE A 105 9.18 25.55 -64.22
CA PHE A 105 9.86 26.79 -64.59
C PHE A 105 11.03 26.54 -65.55
N SER A 106 11.84 25.49 -65.33
CA SER A 106 12.93 25.09 -66.25
C SER A 106 12.41 24.75 -67.65
N ILE A 107 11.29 24.02 -67.74
CA ILE A 107 10.66 23.65 -69.02
C ILE A 107 10.13 24.90 -69.74
N ILE A 108 9.33 25.72 -69.06
CA ILE A 108 8.75 26.94 -69.64
C ILE A 108 9.86 27.89 -70.11
N PHE A 109 10.88 28.10 -69.29
CA PHE A 109 12.01 28.95 -69.64
C PHE A 109 12.78 28.41 -70.85
N SER A 110 13.03 27.10 -70.90
CA SER A 110 13.67 26.44 -72.05
C SER A 110 12.86 26.62 -73.33
N LEU A 111 11.53 26.47 -73.28
CA LEU A 111 10.65 26.67 -74.44
C LEU A 111 10.61 28.13 -74.91
N ILE A 112 10.59 29.09 -73.98
CA ILE A 112 10.67 30.52 -74.30
C ILE A 112 11.99 30.83 -75.00
N VAL A 113 13.11 30.32 -74.47
CA VAL A 113 14.43 30.52 -75.07
C VAL A 113 14.48 29.88 -76.45
N ILE A 114 13.99 28.64 -76.65
CA ILE A 114 13.89 27.99 -77.98
C ILE A 114 13.16 28.90 -78.98
N ARG A 115 12.03 29.48 -78.59
CA ARG A 115 11.27 30.40 -79.45
C ARG A 115 12.11 31.63 -79.82
N LEU A 116 12.78 32.24 -78.85
CA LEU A 116 13.64 33.40 -79.07
C LEU A 116 14.83 33.07 -79.99
N ILE A 117 15.46 31.90 -79.85
CA ILE A 117 16.56 31.47 -80.75
C ILE A 117 16.05 31.30 -82.18
N LYS A 118 14.88 30.66 -82.36
CA LYS A 118 14.29 30.40 -83.68
C LYS A 118 13.83 31.69 -84.39
N ASP A 119 13.30 32.67 -83.65
CA ASP A 119 12.91 33.96 -84.20
C ASP A 119 14.15 34.79 -84.63
N SER A 120 15.24 34.71 -83.85
CA SER A 120 16.54 35.31 -84.17
C SER A 120 17.18 34.69 -85.42
N SER A 121 17.16 33.36 -85.57
CA SER A 121 17.70 32.68 -86.76
C SER A 121 16.95 33.02 -88.04
N ASN A 122 15.69 33.44 -87.94
CA ASN A 122 14.83 33.82 -89.07
C ASN A 122 14.94 35.31 -89.46
N GLY A 123 15.90 36.05 -88.89
CA GLY A 123 16.18 37.45 -89.26
C GLY A 123 15.41 38.50 -88.45
N TYR A 124 14.62 38.13 -87.45
CA TYR A 124 13.90 39.04 -86.57
C TYR A 124 14.59 39.12 -85.19
N SER A 125 15.62 39.95 -85.05
CA SER A 125 16.35 40.12 -83.79
C SER A 125 15.81 41.32 -82.98
N TYR A 126 14.94 41.06 -82.01
CA TYR A 126 14.49 42.09 -81.04
C TYR A 126 15.45 42.25 -79.84
N LEU A 127 16.35 41.28 -79.61
CA LEU A 127 17.35 41.27 -78.54
C LEU A 127 18.71 40.89 -79.13
N GLY A 128 19.76 41.64 -78.81
CA GLY A 128 21.11 41.40 -79.33
C GLY A 128 21.67 40.02 -78.97
N ILE A 129 22.60 39.53 -79.81
CA ILE A 129 23.23 38.20 -79.74
C ILE A 129 23.68 37.83 -78.31
N ASN A 130 24.29 38.79 -77.60
CA ASN A 130 24.80 38.62 -76.24
C ASN A 130 23.69 38.25 -75.22
N CYS A 131 22.48 38.78 -75.38
CA CYS A 131 21.39 38.50 -74.44
C CYS A 131 20.81 37.09 -74.63
N LEU A 132 20.89 36.56 -75.86
CA LEU A 132 20.38 35.24 -76.21
C LEU A 132 21.29 34.13 -75.65
N GLU A 133 22.61 34.33 -75.66
CA GLU A 133 23.58 33.44 -75.01
C GLU A 133 23.45 33.45 -73.48
N ILE A 134 23.16 34.61 -72.89
CA ILE A 134 22.86 34.73 -71.45
C ILE A 134 21.59 33.93 -71.11
N CYS A 135 20.55 34.02 -71.93
CA CYS A 135 19.33 33.25 -71.71
C CYS A 135 19.55 31.73 -71.86
N TYR A 136 20.37 31.31 -72.84
CA TYR A 136 20.74 29.91 -73.03
C TYR A 136 21.55 29.35 -71.85
N THR A 137 22.58 30.06 -71.41
CA THR A 137 23.40 29.64 -70.26
C THR A 137 22.59 29.61 -68.97
N LEU A 138 21.69 30.58 -68.76
CA LEU A 138 20.77 30.57 -67.63
C LEU A 138 19.81 29.37 -67.69
N ALA A 139 19.33 28.98 -68.87
CA ALA A 139 18.46 27.81 -69.04
C ALA A 139 19.20 26.51 -68.71
N LEU A 140 20.46 26.38 -69.13
CA LEU A 140 21.32 25.24 -68.76
C LEU A 140 21.53 25.14 -67.25
N LEU A 141 21.85 26.26 -66.60
CA LEU A 141 22.07 26.30 -65.15
C LEU A 141 20.80 25.96 -64.37
N LEU A 142 19.65 26.49 -64.80
CA LEU A 142 18.36 26.20 -64.21
C LEU A 142 18.00 24.71 -64.34
N SER A 143 18.36 24.08 -65.46
CA SER A 143 18.15 22.66 -65.70
C SER A 143 19.06 21.80 -64.81
N PHE A 144 20.33 22.18 -64.66
CA PHE A 144 21.24 21.52 -63.73
C PHE A 144 20.75 21.62 -62.27
N ALA A 145 20.19 22.77 -61.89
CA ALA A 145 19.54 22.96 -60.60
C ALA A 145 18.37 21.99 -60.39
N ALA A 146 17.53 21.83 -61.42
CA ALA A 146 16.41 20.88 -61.39
C ALA A 146 16.90 19.44 -61.23
N TYR A 147 17.98 19.03 -61.89
CA TYR A 147 18.58 17.71 -61.70
C TYR A 147 19.10 17.49 -60.27
N ILE A 148 19.79 18.47 -59.67
CA ILE A 148 20.26 18.37 -58.28
C ILE A 148 19.07 18.27 -57.31
N SER A 149 17.99 19.02 -57.56
CA SER A 149 16.74 18.92 -56.78
C SER A 149 16.21 17.48 -56.73
N LEU A 150 16.28 16.74 -57.83
CA LEU A 150 15.81 15.36 -57.89
C LEU A 150 16.65 14.43 -57.00
N ILE A 151 17.98 14.60 -57.01
CA ILE A 151 18.90 13.83 -56.16
C ILE A 151 18.57 14.05 -54.67
N ALA A 152 18.14 15.25 -54.29
CA ALA A 152 17.70 15.53 -52.92
C ALA A 152 16.30 14.96 -52.60
N TYR A 153 15.41 14.88 -53.59
CA TYR A 153 14.03 14.43 -53.41
C TYR A 153 13.90 12.90 -53.31
N ILE A 154 14.67 12.12 -54.06
CA ILE A 154 14.58 10.64 -54.05
C ILE A 154 14.80 10.06 -52.64
N PRO A 155 15.88 10.38 -51.90
CA PRO A 155 16.08 9.87 -50.54
C PRO A 155 14.97 10.30 -49.58
N TYR A 156 14.36 11.48 -49.81
CA TYR A 156 13.25 11.97 -49.01
C TYR A 156 11.99 11.11 -49.20
N VAL A 157 11.59 10.83 -50.44
CA VAL A 157 10.42 9.98 -50.72
C VAL A 157 10.62 8.57 -50.19
N LEU A 158 11.80 7.97 -50.42
CA LEU A 158 12.13 6.64 -49.90
C LEU A 158 12.09 6.61 -48.36
N LYS A 159 12.46 7.71 -47.70
CA LYS A 159 12.32 7.83 -46.24
C LYS A 159 10.85 7.92 -45.82
N MET A 160 10.02 8.69 -46.54
CA MET A 160 8.59 8.83 -46.25
C MET A 160 7.77 7.55 -46.50
N MET A 161 8.31 6.58 -47.25
CA MET A 161 7.70 5.24 -47.33
C MET A 161 7.80 4.45 -46.01
N LYS A 162 8.75 4.79 -45.13
CA LYS A 162 8.90 4.13 -43.82
C LYS A 162 7.87 4.68 -42.83
N SER A 163 7.06 3.79 -42.26
CA SER A 163 6.04 4.12 -41.24
C SER A 163 6.60 4.97 -40.10
N SER A 164 7.80 4.64 -39.60
CA SER A 164 8.47 5.38 -38.52
C SER A 164 8.72 6.86 -38.86
N SER A 165 9.05 7.18 -40.11
CA SER A 165 9.31 8.56 -40.54
C SER A 165 8.01 9.36 -40.66
N VAL A 166 6.92 8.72 -41.07
CA VAL A 166 5.58 9.33 -41.11
C VAL A 166 5.07 9.59 -39.69
N ILE A 167 5.24 8.63 -38.78
CA ILE A 167 4.90 8.76 -37.36
C ILE A 167 5.68 9.91 -36.71
N ASP A 168 7.00 9.98 -36.94
CA ASP A 168 7.83 11.07 -36.40
C ASP A 168 7.35 12.44 -36.89
N LEU A 169 7.04 12.57 -38.19
CA LEU A 169 6.54 13.82 -38.77
C LEU A 169 5.17 14.22 -38.21
N LEU A 170 4.26 13.26 -38.01
CA LEU A 170 2.98 13.50 -37.36
C LEU A 170 3.18 13.93 -35.91
N SER A 171 4.02 13.22 -35.16
CA SER A 171 4.31 13.51 -33.76
C SER A 171 4.95 14.89 -33.56
N ASP A 172 5.75 15.38 -34.50
CA ASP A 172 6.38 16.71 -34.44
C ASP A 172 5.37 17.85 -34.71
N LYS A 173 4.21 17.57 -35.32
CA LYS A 173 3.14 18.56 -35.57
C LYS A 173 2.16 18.71 -34.39
N ILE A 174 2.17 17.78 -33.43
CA ILE A 174 1.25 17.81 -32.29
C ILE A 174 1.73 18.87 -31.30
N ASP A 175 0.87 19.84 -30.99
CA ASP A 175 1.10 20.90 -30.03
C ASP A 175 -0.12 21.13 -29.13
N ILE A 176 0.01 22.00 -28.11
CA ILE A 176 -1.08 22.26 -27.17
C ILE A 176 -2.30 22.93 -27.83
N LYS A 177 -2.09 23.71 -28.89
CA LYS A 177 -3.14 24.45 -29.59
C LYS A 177 -4.03 23.51 -30.40
N SER A 178 -3.43 22.60 -31.15
CA SER A 178 -4.15 21.54 -31.88
C SER A 178 -4.93 20.63 -30.93
N LEU A 179 -4.34 20.28 -29.78
CA LEU A 179 -5.04 19.49 -28.77
C LEU A 179 -6.25 20.21 -28.15
N SER A 180 -6.13 21.52 -27.96
CA SER A 180 -7.17 22.30 -27.30
C SER A 180 -8.48 22.36 -28.08
N ASN A 181 -8.41 22.27 -29.41
CA ASN A 181 -9.59 22.25 -30.27
C ASN A 181 -10.17 20.83 -30.41
N SER A 182 -9.35 19.80 -30.22
CA SER A 182 -9.75 18.41 -30.41
C SER A 182 -10.51 17.76 -29.27
N SER A 183 -10.59 18.41 -28.10
CA SER A 183 -11.24 17.84 -26.92
C SER A 183 -11.86 18.89 -25.99
N GLU A 184 -13.07 18.58 -25.52
CA GLU A 184 -13.83 19.40 -24.58
C GLU A 184 -14.12 18.60 -23.30
N GLU A 185 -13.96 19.23 -22.14
CA GLU A 185 -14.32 18.65 -20.84
C GLU A 185 -15.84 18.72 -20.65
N VAL A 186 -16.47 17.59 -20.35
CA VAL A 186 -17.93 17.45 -20.29
C VAL A 186 -18.44 17.42 -18.85
N ASP A 187 -17.90 16.51 -18.04
CA ASP A 187 -18.30 16.29 -16.65
C ASP A 187 -17.14 15.75 -15.81
N GLU A 188 -17.21 15.93 -14.48
CA GLU A 188 -16.35 15.23 -13.52
C GLU A 188 -17.05 13.95 -13.05
N LEU A 189 -16.35 12.82 -13.12
CA LEU A 189 -16.81 11.54 -12.60
C LEU A 189 -16.62 11.49 -11.09
N GLU A 190 -17.69 11.25 -10.34
CA GLU A 190 -17.62 11.17 -8.88
C GLU A 190 -16.73 9.99 -8.43
N SER A 191 -15.71 10.30 -7.61
CA SER A 191 -14.89 9.30 -6.92
C SER A 191 -15.73 8.51 -5.91
N LYS A 192 -15.34 7.25 -5.67
CA LYS A 192 -15.90 6.40 -4.60
C LYS A 192 -15.51 6.91 -3.20
N ILE A 193 -14.52 7.79 -3.11
CA ILE A 193 -14.08 8.45 -1.88
C ILE A 193 -15.08 9.56 -1.51
N SER A 194 -15.36 9.69 -0.21
CA SER A 194 -16.23 10.74 0.32
C SER A 194 -15.78 12.13 -0.16
N LYS A 195 -16.74 13.06 -0.33
CA LYS A 195 -16.43 14.48 -0.60
C LYS A 195 -15.67 15.13 0.57
N ASP A 196 -15.74 14.51 1.75
CA ASP A 196 -15.08 14.94 2.98
C ASP A 196 -13.65 14.35 3.15
N GLU A 197 -13.00 13.92 2.06
CA GLU A 197 -11.63 13.38 2.08
C GLU A 197 -10.84 13.77 0.81
N PRO A 198 -9.49 13.84 0.86
CA PRO A 198 -8.65 14.06 -0.32
C PRO A 198 -8.88 12.98 -1.39
N ARG A 199 -9.23 13.40 -2.62
CA ARG A 199 -9.54 12.50 -3.74
C ARG A 199 -9.14 13.08 -5.10
N ILE A 200 -8.94 12.19 -6.07
CA ILE A 200 -8.74 12.58 -7.47
C ILE A 200 -10.05 12.39 -8.22
N ASN A 201 -10.71 13.49 -8.62
CA ASN A 201 -11.85 13.41 -9.53
C ASN A 201 -11.33 13.19 -10.95
N ARG A 202 -11.80 12.11 -11.57
CA ARG A 202 -11.55 11.84 -12.98
C ARG A 202 -12.44 12.75 -13.82
N ILE A 203 -11.93 13.30 -14.91
CA ILE A 203 -12.76 14.07 -15.85
C ILE A 203 -13.19 13.19 -17.03
N ARG A 204 -14.34 13.51 -17.61
CA ARG A 204 -14.75 12.98 -18.91
C ARG A 204 -14.54 14.04 -19.96
N ILE A 205 -13.90 13.64 -21.04
CA ILE A 205 -13.73 14.47 -22.23
C ILE A 205 -14.55 13.92 -23.38
N ASN A 206 -15.01 14.79 -24.27
CA ASN A 206 -15.45 14.43 -25.61
C ASN A 206 -14.28 14.62 -26.59
N LEU A 207 -14.17 13.77 -27.63
CA LEU A 207 -13.14 13.95 -28.66
C LEU A 207 -13.80 14.30 -29.98
N HIS A 208 -13.27 15.31 -30.65
CA HIS A 208 -13.64 15.69 -32.00
C HIS A 208 -12.67 14.99 -32.97
N ASP A 209 -13.11 13.85 -33.50
CA ASP A 209 -12.28 12.98 -34.37
C ASP A 209 -11.69 13.71 -35.59
N GLU A 210 -12.35 14.74 -36.11
CA GLU A 210 -11.84 15.51 -37.26
C GLU A 210 -10.62 16.37 -36.92
N GLU A 211 -10.55 16.84 -35.68
CA GLU A 211 -9.52 17.78 -35.22
C GLU A 211 -8.45 17.10 -34.35
N ASP A 212 -8.61 15.81 -34.04
CA ASP A 212 -7.70 15.05 -33.17
C ASP A 212 -6.30 14.86 -33.80
N PRO A 213 -5.26 15.50 -33.24
CA PRO A 213 -3.91 15.41 -33.78
C PRO A 213 -3.23 14.06 -33.52
N PHE A 214 -3.70 13.28 -32.54
CA PHE A 214 -3.20 11.93 -32.27
C PHE A 214 -3.84 10.87 -33.16
N LEU A 215 -5.07 11.11 -33.64
CA LEU A 215 -5.85 10.11 -34.36
C LEU A 215 -5.16 9.54 -35.61
N PRO A 216 -4.44 10.32 -36.45
CA PRO A 216 -3.67 9.75 -37.57
C PRO A 216 -2.61 8.74 -37.13
N ILE A 217 -1.95 8.97 -35.98
CA ILE A 217 -0.98 8.02 -35.42
C ILE A 217 -1.70 6.77 -34.91
N PHE A 218 -2.83 6.94 -34.22
CA PHE A 218 -3.65 5.81 -33.78
C PHE A 218 -4.23 4.99 -34.92
N ASP A 219 -4.61 5.61 -36.04
CA ASP A 219 -5.04 4.90 -37.24
C ASP A 219 -3.90 4.07 -37.84
N ILE A 220 -2.66 4.60 -37.88
CA ILE A 220 -1.46 3.82 -38.25
C ILE A 220 -1.29 2.62 -37.32
N ILE A 221 -1.44 2.82 -36.00
CA ILE A 221 -1.32 1.73 -35.01
C ILE A 221 -2.39 0.66 -35.23
N ARG A 222 -3.66 1.05 -35.40
CA ARG A 222 -4.78 0.13 -35.69
C ARG A 222 -4.53 -0.66 -36.97
N ALA A 223 -4.13 0.02 -38.04
CA ALA A 223 -3.82 -0.63 -39.32
C ALA A 223 -2.63 -1.59 -39.21
N SER A 224 -1.63 -1.25 -38.39
CA SER A 224 -0.47 -2.12 -38.13
C SER A 224 -0.86 -3.36 -37.33
N ILE A 225 -1.74 -3.20 -36.34
CA ILE A 225 -2.29 -4.32 -35.55
C ILE A 225 -3.06 -5.28 -36.44
N MET A 226 -3.93 -4.77 -37.33
CA MET A 226 -4.69 -5.60 -38.27
C MET A 226 -3.80 -6.37 -39.27
N ARG A 227 -2.54 -5.93 -39.46
CA ARG A 227 -1.55 -6.56 -40.34
C ARG A 227 -0.48 -7.35 -39.59
N TYR A 228 -0.56 -7.46 -38.26
CA TYR A 228 0.47 -8.07 -37.43
C TYR A 228 1.87 -7.43 -37.55
N ASP A 229 1.94 -6.13 -37.86
CA ASP A 229 3.19 -5.36 -37.86
C ASP A 229 3.49 -4.80 -36.46
N TYR A 230 4.14 -5.64 -35.64
CA TYR A 230 4.55 -5.28 -34.27
C TYR A 230 5.50 -4.09 -34.21
N ALA A 231 6.42 -3.96 -35.18
CA ALA A 231 7.43 -2.91 -35.18
C ALA A 231 6.79 -1.53 -35.40
N THR A 232 5.88 -1.41 -36.37
CA THR A 232 5.18 -0.15 -36.63
C THR A 232 4.24 0.22 -35.48
N ALA A 233 3.47 -0.74 -34.95
CA ALA A 233 2.61 -0.49 -33.79
C ALA A 233 3.41 -0.02 -32.56
N ARG A 234 4.58 -0.63 -32.29
CA ARG A 234 5.47 -0.26 -31.18
C ARG A 234 6.03 1.15 -31.35
N ASN A 235 6.46 1.49 -32.56
CA ASN A 235 6.96 2.82 -32.88
C ASN A 235 5.87 3.90 -32.72
N GLY A 236 4.64 3.60 -33.17
CA GLY A 236 3.49 4.50 -33.02
C GLY A 236 3.17 4.76 -31.54
N LEU A 237 3.05 3.70 -30.75
CA LEU A 237 2.79 3.81 -29.32
C LEU A 237 3.91 4.58 -28.57
N TRP A 238 5.18 4.33 -28.91
CA TRP A 238 6.30 5.07 -28.33
C TRP A 238 6.27 6.57 -28.68
N ALA A 239 5.92 6.90 -29.92
CA ALA A 239 5.80 8.29 -30.36
C ALA A 239 4.68 9.02 -29.60
N VAL A 240 3.52 8.37 -29.42
CA VAL A 240 2.41 8.90 -28.60
C VAL A 240 2.87 9.16 -27.17
N SER A 241 3.46 8.17 -26.50
CA SER A 241 3.94 8.28 -25.11
C SER A 241 4.96 9.42 -24.93
N LYS A 242 5.89 9.54 -25.87
CA LYS A 242 6.91 10.60 -25.85
C LYS A 242 6.32 11.98 -26.12
N CYS A 243 5.39 12.08 -27.06
CA CYS A 243 4.68 13.32 -27.38
C CYS A 243 3.87 13.78 -26.16
N HIS A 244 3.03 12.89 -25.63
CA HIS A 244 2.25 13.08 -24.41
C HIS A 244 3.11 13.65 -23.27
N TYR A 245 4.19 12.95 -22.90
CA TYR A 245 5.08 13.41 -21.82
C TYR A 245 5.71 14.79 -22.10
N ASN A 246 6.12 15.08 -23.33
CA ASN A 246 6.70 16.38 -23.66
C ASN A 246 5.67 17.52 -23.54
N ILE A 247 4.41 17.27 -23.92
CA ILE A 247 3.35 18.28 -23.89
C ILE A 247 2.93 18.57 -22.46
N ILE A 248 2.65 17.54 -21.64
CA ILE A 248 2.28 17.72 -20.23
C ILE A 248 3.43 18.35 -19.44
N LYS A 249 4.68 18.03 -19.79
CA LYS A 249 5.86 18.63 -19.15
C LYS A 249 5.96 20.14 -19.41
N GLN A 250 5.54 20.58 -20.59
CA GLN A 250 5.54 22.00 -20.97
C GLN A 250 4.27 22.72 -20.48
N ASN A 251 3.16 21.99 -20.35
CA ASN A 251 1.83 22.52 -20.02
C ASN A 251 1.18 21.71 -18.87
N PRO A 252 1.74 21.74 -17.66
CA PRO A 252 1.30 20.88 -16.56
C PRO A 252 -0.13 21.18 -16.07
N HIS A 253 -0.65 22.39 -16.27
CA HIS A 253 -2.04 22.73 -15.91
C HIS A 253 -3.08 21.98 -16.77
N GLU A 254 -2.68 21.53 -17.95
CA GLU A 254 -3.51 20.79 -18.92
C GLU A 254 -3.38 19.28 -18.77
N GLU A 255 -2.67 18.81 -17.73
CA GLU A 255 -2.39 17.40 -17.50
C GLU A 255 -3.66 16.54 -17.58
N LYS A 256 -4.73 16.93 -16.86
CA LYS A 256 -5.96 16.12 -16.78
C LYS A 256 -6.55 15.83 -18.16
N ARG A 257 -6.75 16.89 -18.94
CA ARG A 257 -7.38 16.82 -20.28
C ARG A 257 -6.53 16.02 -21.26
N ILE A 258 -5.23 16.31 -21.32
CA ILE A 258 -4.32 15.65 -22.26
C ILE A 258 -4.15 14.17 -21.91
N SER A 259 -4.04 13.84 -20.62
CA SER A 259 -3.93 12.46 -20.17
C SER A 259 -5.21 11.67 -20.47
N GLU A 260 -6.40 12.22 -20.21
CA GLU A 260 -7.65 11.54 -20.61
C GLU A 260 -7.73 11.28 -22.11
N HIS A 261 -7.31 12.23 -22.95
CA HIS A 261 -7.29 12.08 -24.40
C HIS A 261 -6.43 10.89 -24.80
N VAL A 262 -5.17 10.90 -24.38
CA VAL A 262 -4.20 9.89 -24.78
C VAL A 262 -4.60 8.51 -24.26
N PHE A 263 -4.96 8.40 -22.98
CA PHE A 263 -5.32 7.10 -22.40
C PHE A 263 -6.61 6.52 -22.98
N ARG A 264 -7.59 7.35 -23.33
CA ARG A 264 -8.81 6.90 -24.02
C ARG A 264 -8.50 6.31 -25.39
N ARG A 265 -7.62 6.94 -26.16
CA ARG A 265 -7.16 6.40 -27.46
C ARG A 265 -6.34 5.12 -27.31
N ILE A 266 -5.45 5.04 -26.31
CA ILE A 266 -4.74 3.78 -26.01
C ILE A 266 -5.75 2.68 -25.61
N TYR A 267 -6.84 3.01 -24.92
CA TYR A 267 -7.86 2.04 -24.54
C TYR A 267 -8.64 1.50 -25.74
N GLU A 268 -8.84 2.29 -26.80
CA GLU A 268 -9.38 1.80 -28.06
C GLU A 268 -8.43 0.78 -28.73
N ILE A 269 -7.12 1.02 -28.67
CA ILE A 269 -6.10 0.07 -29.12
C ILE A 269 -6.12 -1.22 -28.30
N TRP A 270 -6.26 -1.11 -26.98
CA TRP A 270 -6.41 -2.24 -26.08
C TRP A 270 -7.60 -3.13 -26.47
N LYS A 271 -8.79 -2.54 -26.68
CA LYS A 271 -9.99 -3.28 -27.11
C LYS A 271 -9.77 -4.00 -28.44
N LEU A 272 -9.06 -3.37 -29.38
CA LEU A 272 -8.73 -3.99 -30.65
C LEU A 272 -7.77 -5.18 -30.48
N ALA A 273 -6.71 -5.03 -29.68
CA ALA A 273 -5.77 -6.10 -29.39
C ALA A 273 -6.48 -7.32 -28.75
N LEU A 274 -7.39 -7.07 -27.79
CA LEU A 274 -8.21 -8.13 -27.20
C LEU A 274 -9.12 -8.83 -28.20
N LYS A 275 -9.73 -8.08 -29.12
CA LYS A 275 -10.59 -8.67 -30.17
C LYS A 275 -9.83 -9.63 -31.07
N ILE A 276 -8.58 -9.31 -31.37
CA ILE A 276 -7.69 -10.12 -32.22
C ILE A 276 -7.08 -11.29 -31.42
N LYS A 277 -7.07 -11.20 -30.07
CA LYS A 277 -6.50 -12.17 -29.14
C LYS A 277 -5.01 -12.44 -29.38
N ASP A 278 -4.26 -11.41 -29.78
CA ASP A 278 -2.81 -11.50 -29.96
C ASP A 278 -2.08 -11.06 -28.68
N SER A 279 -1.30 -11.98 -28.08
CA SER A 279 -0.63 -11.77 -26.79
C SER A 279 0.47 -10.70 -26.85
N GLU A 280 1.16 -10.53 -27.98
CA GLU A 280 2.21 -9.51 -28.15
C GLU A 280 1.60 -8.11 -28.21
N PHE A 281 0.50 -7.89 -28.94
CA PHE A 281 -0.17 -6.58 -28.98
C PHE A 281 -0.80 -6.20 -27.63
N ILE A 282 -1.35 -7.20 -26.94
CA ILE A 282 -1.84 -7.07 -25.57
C ILE A 282 -0.69 -6.62 -24.66
N TYR A 283 0.43 -7.35 -24.66
CA TYR A 283 1.61 -7.01 -23.87
C TYR A 283 2.19 -5.63 -24.22
N MET A 284 2.23 -5.27 -25.50
CA MET A 284 2.70 -3.96 -25.96
C MET A 284 1.87 -2.83 -25.37
N THR A 285 0.54 -2.96 -25.40
CA THR A 285 -0.39 -1.94 -24.88
C THR A 285 -0.27 -1.82 -23.36
N LEU A 286 -0.13 -2.94 -22.65
CA LEU A 286 0.14 -2.97 -21.20
C LEU A 286 1.41 -2.22 -20.84
N THR A 287 2.48 -2.50 -21.57
CA THR A 287 3.79 -1.89 -21.36
C THR A 287 3.71 -0.37 -21.55
N GLN A 288 2.84 0.13 -22.44
CA GLN A 288 2.66 1.58 -22.59
C GLN A 288 2.02 2.23 -21.38
N TYR A 289 0.93 1.66 -20.85
CA TYR A 289 0.32 2.20 -19.62
C TYR A 289 1.35 2.23 -18.50
N CYS A 290 2.04 1.11 -18.26
CA CYS A 290 3.12 1.01 -17.28
C CYS A 290 4.22 2.06 -17.47
N TYR A 291 4.65 2.28 -18.72
CA TYR A 291 5.69 3.24 -19.06
C TYR A 291 5.25 4.67 -18.78
N ILE A 292 4.06 5.06 -19.23
CA ILE A 292 3.52 6.41 -19.03
C ILE A 292 3.33 6.70 -17.54
N GLY A 293 2.69 5.77 -16.81
CA GLY A 293 2.48 5.90 -15.37
C GLY A 293 3.79 6.09 -14.62
N LYS A 294 4.78 5.22 -14.87
CA LYS A 294 6.11 5.30 -14.22
C LYS A 294 6.83 6.60 -14.55
N LEU A 295 6.80 7.06 -15.80
CA LEU A 295 7.43 8.33 -16.20
C LEU A 295 6.84 9.53 -15.46
N CYS A 296 5.55 9.50 -15.16
CA CYS A 296 4.85 10.60 -14.51
C CYS A 296 4.94 10.56 -12.97
N THR A 297 5.59 9.53 -12.38
CA THR A 297 5.91 9.52 -10.94
C THR A 297 7.07 10.45 -10.57
N TYR A 298 7.81 10.97 -11.55
CA TYR A 298 8.96 11.86 -11.32
C TYR A 298 8.51 13.32 -11.26
N PRO A 299 8.88 14.09 -10.21
CA PRO A 299 8.61 15.52 -10.17
C PRO A 299 9.34 16.23 -11.31
N ILE A 300 8.64 17.18 -11.95
CA ILE A 300 9.25 18.03 -12.96
C ILE A 300 9.83 19.25 -12.27
N GLU A 301 11.16 19.36 -12.23
CA GLU A 301 11.79 20.67 -12.03
C GLU A 301 11.50 21.54 -13.26
N MET A 302 10.75 22.63 -13.06
CA MET A 302 10.69 23.70 -14.05
C MET A 302 12.08 24.34 -14.14
N SER A 303 12.90 23.83 -15.06
CA SER A 303 14.08 24.56 -15.50
C SER A 303 13.59 25.76 -16.31
N HIS A 304 13.39 26.91 -15.66
CA HIS A 304 13.56 28.16 -16.41
C HIS A 304 14.98 28.10 -16.96
N SER A 305 15.07 28.01 -18.29
CA SER A 305 16.30 28.09 -19.08
C SER A 305 17.38 28.87 -18.33
N SER A 306 18.46 28.19 -17.93
CA SER A 306 19.61 28.81 -17.25
C SER A 306 20.23 29.96 -18.05
N ARG A 307 19.89 30.08 -19.35
CA ARG A 307 20.26 31.21 -20.20
C ARG A 307 19.39 32.44 -19.99
N ILE A 308 18.11 32.30 -19.67
CA ILE A 308 17.21 33.46 -19.46
C ILE A 308 17.50 34.10 -18.09
N SER A 309 17.73 33.30 -17.06
CA SER A 309 18.13 33.81 -15.74
C SER A 309 19.56 34.39 -15.73
N SER A 310 20.48 33.86 -16.56
CA SER A 310 21.81 34.48 -16.73
C SER A 310 21.75 35.77 -17.56
N LEU A 311 20.90 35.84 -18.59
CA LEU A 311 20.67 37.05 -19.39
C LEU A 311 19.99 38.16 -18.57
N LEU A 312 19.03 37.82 -17.71
CA LEU A 312 18.39 38.76 -16.78
C LEU A 312 19.35 39.26 -15.69
N LYS A 313 20.28 38.41 -15.22
CA LYS A 313 21.34 38.82 -14.27
C LYS A 313 22.43 39.69 -14.90
N GLN A 314 22.62 39.63 -16.21
CA GLN A 314 23.63 40.40 -16.95
C GLN A 314 23.09 41.71 -17.54
N MET A 315 21.79 41.99 -17.44
CA MET A 315 21.26 43.26 -17.94
C MET A 315 21.71 44.44 -17.06
N PRO A 316 22.31 45.50 -17.64
CA PRO A 316 22.65 46.71 -16.91
C PRO A 316 21.37 47.43 -16.45
N LYS A 317 21.40 48.00 -15.24
CA LYS A 317 20.26 48.67 -14.56
C LYS A 317 19.53 49.72 -15.42
N ASN A 318 20.17 50.24 -16.46
CA ASN A 318 19.62 51.26 -17.34
C ASN A 318 18.58 50.75 -18.37
N LEU A 319 18.42 49.42 -18.53
CA LEU A 319 17.40 48.82 -19.41
C LEU A 319 16.07 48.48 -18.71
N ILE A 320 16.01 48.60 -17.39
CA ILE A 320 14.82 48.36 -16.55
C ILE A 320 13.64 49.29 -16.92
N PRO A 321 13.84 50.58 -17.25
CA PRO A 321 12.74 51.46 -17.65
C PRO A 321 12.10 51.03 -18.99
N LEU A 322 12.90 50.50 -19.92
CA LEU A 322 12.41 50.07 -21.24
C LEU A 322 11.49 48.84 -21.15
N PHE A 323 11.72 47.98 -20.15
CA PHE A 323 10.90 46.78 -19.89
C PHE A 323 9.52 47.12 -19.28
N ASN A 324 9.46 48.15 -18.43
CA ASN A 324 8.21 48.63 -17.85
C ASN A 324 7.31 49.34 -18.88
N VAL A 325 7.90 49.98 -19.90
CA VAL A 325 7.16 50.61 -21.00
C VAL A 325 6.56 49.57 -21.96
N LEU A 326 7.16 48.38 -22.07
CA LEU A 326 6.69 47.30 -22.95
C LEU A 326 5.59 46.40 -22.34
N ASN A 327 5.12 46.70 -21.12
CA ASN A 327 4.02 45.98 -20.46
C ASN A 327 4.22 44.45 -20.39
N ILE A 328 5.46 43.98 -20.32
CA ILE A 328 5.77 42.56 -20.12
C ILE A 328 5.65 42.29 -18.62
N PRO A 329 4.69 41.46 -18.16
CA PRO A 329 4.46 41.23 -16.74
C PRO A 329 5.71 40.66 -16.07
N ASN A 330 6.10 41.28 -14.95
CA ASN A 330 7.21 40.86 -14.12
C ASN A 330 6.81 39.58 -13.36
N TYR A 331 6.78 38.45 -14.07
CA TYR A 331 6.50 37.14 -13.51
C TYR A 331 7.68 36.67 -12.66
N LYS A 332 7.69 37.07 -11.39
CA LYS A 332 8.22 36.22 -10.31
C LYS A 332 7.21 35.08 -10.07
N GLU A 333 6.99 34.23 -11.07
CA GLU A 333 6.26 32.98 -10.84
C GLU A 333 7.21 32.03 -10.12
N LYS A 334 6.86 31.78 -8.86
CA LYS A 334 7.51 30.84 -7.95
C LYS A 334 7.50 29.46 -8.64
N ILE A 335 8.65 28.79 -8.69
CA ILE A 335 8.82 27.46 -9.30
C ILE A 335 7.75 26.51 -8.73
N THR A 336 6.69 26.25 -9.48
CA THR A 336 5.63 25.32 -9.10
C THR A 336 6.08 23.94 -9.58
N GLN A 337 6.55 23.10 -8.67
CA GLN A 337 6.76 21.68 -8.97
C GLN A 337 5.39 21.05 -9.26
N ASN A 338 5.16 20.69 -10.53
CA ASN A 338 3.96 19.96 -10.92
C ASN A 338 4.21 18.46 -10.86
N ASN A 339 3.32 17.75 -10.17
CA ASN A 339 3.59 16.41 -9.67
C ASN A 339 3.11 15.27 -10.57
N LEU A 340 2.50 15.58 -11.72
CA LEU A 340 1.91 14.67 -12.71
C LEU A 340 1.16 13.44 -12.13
N LEU A 341 0.57 13.61 -10.95
CA LEU A 341 -0.07 12.53 -10.21
C LEU A 341 -1.38 12.08 -10.85
N TYR A 342 -2.07 12.97 -11.58
CA TYR A 342 -3.29 12.61 -12.29
C TYR A 342 -3.02 11.58 -13.38
N THR A 343 -1.91 11.73 -14.10
CA THR A 343 -1.51 10.81 -15.17
C THR A 343 -1.08 9.45 -14.61
N ALA A 344 -0.40 9.44 -13.46
CA ALA A 344 -0.07 8.21 -12.74
C ALA A 344 -1.36 7.49 -12.28
N PHE A 345 -2.29 8.21 -11.65
CA PHE A 345 -3.62 7.71 -11.28
C PHE A 345 -4.38 7.14 -12.48
N LEU A 346 -4.40 7.86 -13.61
CA LEU A 346 -5.11 7.41 -14.80
C LEU A 346 -4.50 6.14 -15.39
N SER A 347 -3.17 6.01 -15.30
CA SER A 347 -2.49 4.76 -15.65
C SER A 347 -2.92 3.58 -14.79
N GLU A 348 -2.99 3.76 -13.48
CA GLU A 348 -3.45 2.72 -12.56
C GLU A 348 -4.91 2.33 -12.85
N TYR A 349 -5.77 3.31 -13.11
CA TYR A 349 -7.17 3.09 -13.48
C TYR A 349 -7.31 2.23 -14.74
N TYR A 350 -6.64 2.58 -15.84
CA TYR A 350 -6.74 1.80 -17.07
C TYR A 350 -6.09 0.42 -16.93
N LEU A 351 -4.98 0.30 -16.19
CA LEU A 351 -4.38 -1.01 -15.88
C LEU A 351 -5.34 -1.94 -15.15
N LYS A 352 -6.20 -1.41 -14.26
CA LYS A 352 -7.27 -2.18 -13.62
C LYS A 352 -8.36 -2.64 -14.60
N GLU A 353 -8.84 -1.75 -15.48
CA GLU A 353 -9.86 -2.13 -16.47
C GLU A 353 -9.33 -3.18 -17.45
N VAL A 354 -8.06 -3.08 -17.79
CA VAL A 354 -7.34 -4.09 -18.54
C VAL A 354 -7.23 -5.41 -17.75
N PHE A 355 -6.83 -5.35 -16.47
CA PHE A 355 -6.71 -6.53 -15.63
C PHE A 355 -8.00 -7.35 -15.57
N LYS A 356 -9.16 -6.69 -15.42
CA LYS A 356 -10.47 -7.36 -15.45
C LYS A 356 -10.69 -8.16 -16.74
N SER A 357 -10.26 -7.62 -17.87
CA SER A 357 -10.42 -8.27 -19.17
C SER A 357 -9.49 -9.49 -19.32
N ILE A 358 -8.28 -9.43 -18.76
CA ILE A 358 -7.27 -10.50 -18.82
C ILE A 358 -7.61 -11.65 -17.88
N VAL A 359 -8.06 -11.35 -16.65
CA VAL A 359 -8.29 -12.38 -15.62
C VAL A 359 -9.47 -13.29 -15.94
N GLU A 360 -10.37 -12.86 -16.83
CA GLU A 360 -11.45 -13.67 -17.39
C GLU A 360 -10.95 -14.67 -18.45
N MET A 361 -9.74 -14.46 -19.00
CA MET A 361 -9.11 -15.36 -19.95
C MET A 361 -8.38 -16.49 -19.21
N LYS A 362 -8.86 -17.73 -19.36
CA LYS A 362 -8.35 -18.91 -18.62
C LYS A 362 -7.02 -19.48 -19.15
N GLU A 363 -6.41 -18.85 -20.14
CA GLU A 363 -5.19 -19.33 -20.79
C GLU A 363 -3.93 -19.01 -19.94
N GLU A 364 -2.95 -19.93 -19.87
CA GLU A 364 -1.76 -19.81 -19.01
C GLU A 364 -0.91 -18.57 -19.31
N GLU A 365 -0.79 -18.17 -20.58
CA GLU A 365 -0.06 -16.96 -20.99
C GLU A 365 -0.63 -15.70 -20.30
N PHE A 366 -1.94 -15.65 -20.07
CA PHE A 366 -2.65 -14.52 -19.50
C PHE A 366 -2.55 -14.43 -17.97
N GLN A 367 -2.36 -15.56 -17.29
CA GLN A 367 -2.06 -15.57 -15.85
C GLN A 367 -0.67 -14.97 -15.54
N SER A 368 0.30 -15.13 -16.44
CA SER A 368 1.62 -14.49 -16.28
C SER A 368 1.53 -12.97 -16.41
N LEU A 369 0.66 -12.49 -17.31
CA LEU A 369 0.40 -11.07 -17.53
C LEU A 369 -0.29 -10.43 -16.32
N SER A 370 -1.25 -11.10 -15.68
CA SER A 370 -1.94 -10.58 -14.50
C SER A 370 -0.99 -10.27 -13.34
N ILE A 371 -0.01 -11.15 -13.11
CA ILE A 371 1.06 -10.93 -12.11
C ILE A 371 1.96 -9.76 -12.51
N GLY A 372 2.38 -9.71 -13.77
CA GLY A 372 3.21 -8.61 -14.30
C GLY A 372 2.55 -7.24 -14.12
N LEU A 373 1.22 -7.18 -14.26
CA LEU A 373 0.44 -5.95 -14.08
C LEU A 373 0.44 -5.48 -12.63
N VAL A 374 0.21 -6.37 -11.67
CA VAL A 374 0.26 -6.02 -10.24
C VAL A 374 1.64 -5.52 -9.85
N LYS A 375 2.71 -6.15 -10.36
CA LYS A 375 4.09 -5.68 -10.15
C LYS A 375 4.34 -4.29 -10.73
N CYS A 376 3.79 -4.02 -11.91
CA CYS A 376 3.86 -2.70 -12.51
C CYS A 376 3.11 -1.64 -11.68
N VAL A 377 1.89 -1.93 -11.24
CA VAL A 377 1.09 -1.04 -10.37
C VAL A 377 1.84 -0.78 -9.05
N ASN A 378 2.42 -1.81 -8.42
CA ASN A 378 3.29 -1.65 -7.26
C ASN A 378 4.51 -0.77 -7.55
N GLY A 379 5.14 -0.96 -8.72
CA GLY A 379 6.27 -0.14 -9.16
C GLY A 379 5.92 1.34 -9.37
N ILE A 380 4.72 1.64 -9.87
CA ILE A 380 4.19 3.01 -9.97
C ILE A 380 3.95 3.55 -8.55
N GLY A 381 3.25 2.81 -7.68
CA GLY A 381 3.00 3.18 -6.30
C GLY A 381 4.27 3.50 -5.50
N LEU A 382 5.31 2.66 -5.60
CA LEU A 382 6.62 2.92 -4.99
C LEU A 382 7.34 4.13 -5.60
N GLY A 383 7.20 4.33 -6.92
CA GLY A 383 7.76 5.47 -7.64
C GLY A 383 7.19 6.81 -7.15
N ILE A 384 5.91 6.83 -6.79
CA ILE A 384 5.23 8.00 -6.22
C ILE A 384 5.94 8.49 -4.94
N PHE A 385 6.39 7.57 -4.07
CA PHE A 385 7.10 7.93 -2.82
C PHE A 385 8.58 8.30 -3.05
N ARG A 386 9.33 7.47 -3.81
CA ARG A 386 10.81 7.55 -3.92
C ARG A 386 11.39 8.93 -4.26
N ASN A 387 10.67 9.73 -5.03
CA ASN A 387 11.19 11.00 -5.53
C ASN A 387 10.58 12.22 -4.82
N ARG A 388 9.87 12.01 -3.69
CA ARG A 388 9.19 13.07 -2.93
C ARG A 388 9.78 13.31 -1.54
N TYR A 389 10.96 12.73 -1.25
CA TYR A 389 11.61 12.72 0.07
C TYR A 389 12.17 14.10 0.49
N GLU A 390 12.37 15.03 -0.45
CA GLU A 390 13.03 16.33 -0.22
C GLU A 390 12.10 17.56 -0.30
N LEU A 391 10.78 17.36 -0.25
CA LEU A 391 9.85 18.50 -0.22
C LEU A 391 10.09 19.32 1.08
N SER A 392 10.75 20.50 1.02
CA SER A 392 10.99 21.46 2.12
C SER A 392 9.81 22.41 2.45
N LEU A 393 9.21 22.31 3.65
CA LEU A 393 7.80 22.63 4.02
C LEU A 393 7.37 24.12 4.17
N ASP A 394 7.02 24.77 3.05
CA ASP A 394 6.17 25.97 2.92
C ASP A 394 4.69 25.69 2.52
N GLU A 395 3.81 26.71 2.59
CA GLU A 395 2.34 26.65 2.32
C GLU A 395 1.92 25.99 0.98
N ASP A 396 2.75 26.03 -0.06
CA ASP A 396 2.48 25.36 -1.35
C ASP A 396 2.49 23.81 -1.26
N LYS A 397 2.84 23.25 -0.09
CA LYS A 397 3.17 21.82 0.06
C LYS A 397 2.10 20.99 0.74
N ASN A 398 1.14 21.63 1.41
CA ASN A 398 -0.07 20.95 1.86
C ASN A 398 -0.88 20.43 0.66
N LYS A 399 -1.00 21.21 -0.42
CA LYS A 399 -1.66 20.77 -1.67
C LYS A 399 -0.94 19.60 -2.35
N ALA A 400 0.40 19.55 -2.27
CA ALA A 400 1.19 18.46 -2.82
C ALA A 400 1.04 17.16 -2.02
N LEU A 401 1.03 17.25 -0.68
CA LEU A 401 0.74 16.13 0.22
C LEU A 401 -0.70 15.65 0.07
N GLU A 402 -1.65 16.56 -0.07
CA GLU A 402 -3.07 16.26 -0.31
C GLU A 402 -3.27 15.52 -1.64
N SER A 403 -2.57 15.96 -2.70
CA SER A 403 -2.59 15.26 -4.00
C SER A 403 -1.96 13.87 -3.91
N LEU A 404 -0.88 13.74 -3.13
CA LEU A 404 -0.22 12.46 -2.87
C LEU A 404 -1.15 11.51 -2.08
N GLU A 405 -1.80 11.99 -1.03
CA GLU A 405 -2.78 11.24 -0.23
C GLU A 405 -3.96 10.78 -1.08
N SER A 406 -4.48 11.68 -1.92
CA SER A 406 -5.55 11.37 -2.88
C SER A 406 -5.15 10.25 -3.84
N SER A 407 -3.94 10.33 -4.43
CA SER A 407 -3.43 9.34 -5.37
C SER A 407 -3.24 7.98 -4.73
N VAL A 408 -2.62 7.92 -3.54
CA VAL A 408 -2.35 6.66 -2.84
C VAL A 408 -3.65 6.02 -2.33
N THR A 409 -4.61 6.84 -1.91
CA THR A 409 -5.94 6.35 -1.51
C THR A 409 -6.64 5.66 -2.67
N GLU A 410 -6.70 6.28 -3.85
CA GLU A 410 -7.27 5.68 -5.06
C GLU A 410 -6.53 4.39 -5.46
N LEU A 411 -5.20 4.40 -5.42
CA LEU A 411 -4.37 3.22 -5.67
C LEU A 411 -4.73 2.05 -4.73
N SER A 412 -4.97 2.32 -3.45
CA SER A 412 -5.37 1.28 -2.48
C SER A 412 -6.70 0.61 -2.88
N TYR A 413 -7.68 1.39 -3.36
CA TYR A 413 -8.95 0.88 -3.86
C TYR A 413 -8.81 0.10 -5.15
N PHE A 414 -7.92 0.53 -6.05
CA PHE A 414 -7.62 -0.21 -7.26
C PHE A 414 -7.01 -1.58 -6.95
N LEU A 415 -6.01 -1.63 -6.07
CA LEU A 415 -5.38 -2.87 -5.62
C LEU A 415 -6.39 -3.78 -4.90
N ARG A 416 -7.27 -3.23 -4.06
CA ARG A 416 -8.37 -3.99 -3.45
C ARG A 416 -9.25 -4.66 -4.50
N ASP A 417 -9.73 -3.89 -5.47
CA ASP A 417 -10.65 -4.41 -6.49
C ASP A 417 -9.94 -5.48 -7.35
N ILE A 418 -8.65 -5.31 -7.67
CA ILE A 418 -7.82 -6.33 -8.33
C ILE A 418 -7.70 -7.58 -7.46
N GLY A 419 -7.43 -7.44 -6.16
CA GLY A 419 -7.31 -8.55 -5.22
C GLY A 419 -8.59 -9.37 -5.11
N VAL A 420 -9.75 -8.72 -4.96
CA VAL A 420 -11.06 -9.40 -4.91
C VAL A 420 -11.36 -10.13 -6.21
N VAL A 421 -11.05 -9.53 -7.36
CA VAL A 421 -11.22 -10.19 -8.66
C VAL A 421 -10.27 -11.40 -8.81
N ALA A 422 -9.02 -11.28 -8.36
CA ALA A 422 -8.05 -12.38 -8.38
C ALA A 422 -8.48 -13.55 -7.48
N ILE A 423 -9.06 -13.28 -6.31
CA ILE A 423 -9.66 -14.30 -5.42
C ILE A 423 -10.81 -15.02 -6.14
N LYS A 424 -11.70 -14.28 -6.83
CA LYS A 424 -12.82 -14.87 -7.58
C LYS A 424 -12.35 -15.73 -8.75
N ALA A 425 -11.21 -15.40 -9.35
CA ALA A 425 -10.59 -16.14 -10.44
C ALA A 425 -9.59 -17.22 -9.96
N ASP A 426 -9.58 -17.54 -8.66
CA ASP A 426 -8.72 -18.55 -8.04
C ASP A 426 -7.20 -18.35 -8.29
N SER A 427 -6.78 -17.09 -8.48
CA SER A 427 -5.40 -16.71 -8.79
C SER A 427 -4.61 -16.33 -7.54
N LYS A 428 -4.24 -17.33 -6.73
CA LYS A 428 -3.49 -17.15 -5.47
C LYS A 428 -2.22 -16.28 -5.59
N ARG A 429 -1.38 -16.57 -6.59
CA ARG A 429 -0.13 -15.81 -6.81
C ARG A 429 -0.40 -14.33 -7.06
N THR A 430 -1.47 -13.99 -7.78
CA THR A 430 -1.84 -12.60 -8.04
C THR A 430 -2.30 -11.92 -6.74
N VAL A 431 -3.05 -12.62 -5.89
CA VAL A 431 -3.47 -12.11 -4.57
C VAL A 431 -2.26 -11.82 -3.69
N ASP A 432 -1.28 -12.72 -3.64
CA ASP A 432 -0.05 -12.51 -2.87
C ASP A 432 0.75 -11.28 -3.31
N GLU A 433 0.79 -11.01 -4.61
CA GLU A 433 1.43 -9.81 -5.17
C GLU A 433 0.64 -8.53 -4.87
N VAL A 434 -0.70 -8.61 -4.82
CA VAL A 434 -1.56 -7.48 -4.40
C VAL A 434 -1.33 -7.17 -2.92
N ILE A 435 -1.25 -8.19 -2.06
CA ILE A 435 -0.95 -8.02 -0.63
C ILE A 435 0.42 -7.37 -0.47
N LEU A 436 1.44 -7.84 -1.20
CA LEU A 436 2.77 -7.23 -1.21
C LEU A 436 2.75 -5.77 -1.69
N ALA A 437 1.95 -5.44 -2.71
CA ALA A 437 1.81 -4.06 -3.18
C ALA A 437 1.19 -3.16 -2.11
N LEU A 438 0.09 -3.60 -1.48
CA LEU A 438 -0.59 -2.89 -0.39
C LEU A 438 0.32 -2.68 0.82
N ASP A 439 1.12 -3.69 1.18
CA ASP A 439 2.10 -3.62 2.25
C ASP A 439 3.19 -2.55 1.97
N ASN A 440 3.77 -2.58 0.77
CA ASN A 440 4.80 -1.64 0.35
C ASN A 440 4.30 -0.18 0.34
N ILE A 441 3.11 0.07 -0.23
CA ILE A 441 2.53 1.42 -0.25
C ILE A 441 2.02 1.83 1.13
N GLY A 442 1.60 0.89 1.99
CA GLY A 442 1.24 1.13 3.38
C GLY A 442 2.42 1.63 4.18
N LYS A 443 3.56 0.94 4.06
CA LYS A 443 4.85 1.34 4.64
C LYS A 443 5.26 2.75 4.18
N GLY A 444 5.16 3.03 2.88
CA GLY A 444 5.41 4.38 2.34
C GLY A 444 4.45 5.43 2.88
N SER A 445 3.16 5.11 3.00
CA SER A 445 2.15 6.03 3.52
C SER A 445 2.40 6.41 4.99
N ILE A 446 2.88 5.46 5.80
CA ILE A 446 3.28 5.69 7.19
C ILE A 446 4.48 6.64 7.24
N ASP A 447 5.50 6.41 6.42
CA ASP A 447 6.70 7.25 6.39
C ASP A 447 6.39 8.72 6.03
N TYR A 448 5.34 8.96 5.24
CA TYR A 448 4.85 10.28 4.86
C TYR A 448 3.67 10.81 5.70
N ASN A 449 3.21 10.07 6.72
CA ASN A 449 2.07 10.41 7.58
C ASN A 449 0.75 10.68 6.82
N LEU A 450 0.46 9.90 5.78
CA LEU A 450 -0.77 10.00 4.98
C LEU A 450 -1.92 9.22 5.63
N ILE A 451 -2.59 9.83 6.61
CA ILE A 451 -3.54 9.15 7.52
C ILE A 451 -4.73 8.51 6.79
N HIS A 452 -5.34 9.20 5.82
CA HIS A 452 -6.45 8.65 5.04
C HIS A 452 -5.97 7.48 4.17
N SER A 453 -4.81 7.62 3.52
CA SER A 453 -4.21 6.53 2.75
C SER A 453 -3.99 5.29 3.60
N ILE A 454 -3.43 5.43 4.81
CA ILE A 454 -3.21 4.32 5.75
C ILE A 454 -4.55 3.65 6.08
N PHE A 455 -5.59 4.43 6.40
CA PHE A 455 -6.91 3.90 6.71
C PHE A 455 -7.49 3.07 5.54
N HIS A 456 -7.43 3.58 4.31
CA HIS A 456 -7.96 2.88 3.14
C HIS A 456 -7.13 1.66 2.74
N ILE A 457 -5.81 1.67 2.96
CA ILE A 457 -4.93 0.51 2.75
C ILE A 457 -5.29 -0.60 3.74
N VAL A 458 -5.40 -0.27 5.03
CA VAL A 458 -5.76 -1.22 6.09
C VAL A 458 -7.17 -1.80 5.86
N LYS A 459 -8.13 -0.97 5.41
CA LYS A 459 -9.47 -1.42 5.01
C LYS A 459 -9.47 -2.30 3.76
N SER A 460 -8.59 -2.02 2.81
CA SER A 460 -8.42 -2.82 1.59
C SER A 460 -7.85 -4.21 1.92
N LEU A 461 -6.84 -4.26 2.79
CA LEU A 461 -6.30 -5.50 3.34
C LEU A 461 -7.38 -6.32 4.07
N LYS A 462 -8.22 -5.68 4.91
CA LYS A 462 -9.35 -6.34 5.57
C LYS A 462 -10.27 -7.05 4.57
N ILE A 463 -10.70 -6.36 3.52
CA ILE A 463 -11.61 -6.93 2.52
C ILE A 463 -10.96 -8.11 1.78
N ILE A 464 -9.68 -8.01 1.41
CA ILE A 464 -8.94 -9.12 0.80
C ILE A 464 -8.80 -10.29 1.78
N GLY A 465 -8.50 -10.02 3.05
CA GLY A 465 -8.40 -11.02 4.11
C GLY A 465 -9.72 -11.77 4.33
N GLU A 466 -10.84 -11.06 4.41
CA GLU A 466 -12.17 -11.67 4.56
C GLU A 466 -12.54 -12.53 3.34
N GLU A 467 -12.37 -12.00 2.13
CA GLU A 467 -12.72 -12.73 0.91
C GLU A 467 -11.81 -13.94 0.66
N SER A 468 -10.53 -13.86 1.05
CA SER A 468 -9.60 -15.00 0.99
C SER A 468 -9.93 -16.06 2.05
N ALA A 469 -10.29 -15.66 3.28
CA ALA A 469 -10.72 -16.58 4.32
C ALA A 469 -11.97 -17.37 3.91
N LYS A 470 -12.94 -16.71 3.26
CA LYS A 470 -14.17 -17.34 2.75
C LYS A 470 -13.91 -18.36 1.63
N LYS A 471 -12.78 -18.28 0.92
CA LYS A 471 -12.41 -19.27 -0.10
C LYS A 471 -11.88 -20.58 0.50
N GLY A 472 -11.45 -20.58 1.77
CA GLY A 472 -10.98 -21.78 2.46
C GLY A 472 -9.49 -22.10 2.22
N MET A 473 -9.11 -23.38 2.41
CA MET A 473 -7.71 -23.80 2.58
C MET A 473 -6.78 -23.41 1.42
N GLU A 474 -7.27 -23.31 0.20
CA GLU A 474 -6.45 -22.92 -0.97
C GLU A 474 -5.77 -21.56 -0.77
N PHE A 475 -6.46 -20.63 -0.12
CA PHE A 475 -6.01 -19.25 0.12
C PHE A 475 -5.46 -19.02 1.53
N GLU A 476 -5.33 -20.05 2.35
CA GLU A 476 -4.93 -19.93 3.77
C GLU A 476 -3.63 -19.14 3.96
N SER A 477 -2.59 -19.44 3.16
CA SER A 477 -1.31 -18.73 3.25
C SER A 477 -1.43 -17.24 2.86
N SER A 478 -2.31 -16.91 1.92
CA SER A 478 -2.57 -15.52 1.51
C SER A 478 -3.32 -14.77 2.60
N THR A 479 -4.33 -15.40 3.22
CA THR A 479 -5.05 -14.83 4.37
C THR A 479 -4.11 -14.61 5.55
N LYS A 480 -3.25 -15.58 5.87
CA LYS A 480 -2.22 -15.45 6.91
C LYS A 480 -1.31 -14.25 6.64
N ARG A 481 -0.86 -14.09 5.39
CA ARG A 481 0.00 -12.97 4.97
C ARG A 481 -0.69 -11.60 5.10
N VAL A 482 -2.02 -11.52 4.89
CA VAL A 482 -2.79 -10.29 5.17
C VAL A 482 -2.71 -9.94 6.65
N VAL A 483 -2.89 -10.91 7.54
CA VAL A 483 -2.86 -10.70 8.99
C VAL A 483 -1.46 -10.26 9.45
N GLU A 484 -0.41 -10.90 8.94
CA GLU A 484 0.98 -10.51 9.20
C GLU A 484 1.28 -9.08 8.73
N CYS A 485 0.77 -8.69 7.55
CA CYS A 485 0.90 -7.33 7.04
C CYS A 485 0.18 -6.31 7.94
N LEU A 486 -1.03 -6.61 8.40
CA LEU A 486 -1.77 -5.75 9.34
C LEU A 486 -1.01 -5.57 10.67
N GLU A 487 -0.43 -6.64 11.22
CA GLU A 487 0.42 -6.59 12.41
C GLU A 487 1.69 -5.73 12.20
N GLU A 488 2.36 -5.90 11.05
CA GLU A 488 3.55 -5.13 10.72
C GLU A 488 3.24 -3.64 10.56
N LEU A 489 2.13 -3.30 9.88
CA LEU A 489 1.68 -1.92 9.73
C LEU A 489 1.35 -1.30 11.09
N ALA A 490 0.65 -2.01 11.99
CA ALA A 490 0.39 -1.52 13.35
C ALA A 490 1.69 -1.22 14.12
N SER A 491 2.65 -2.15 14.06
CA SER A 491 3.95 -2.01 14.73
C SER A 491 4.73 -0.82 14.18
N ARG A 492 4.72 -0.64 12.85
CA ARG A 492 5.42 0.46 12.18
C ARG A 492 4.76 1.80 12.50
N ILE A 493 3.43 1.90 12.47
CA ILE A 493 2.69 3.11 12.85
C ILE A 493 3.09 3.55 14.26
N ASN A 494 3.08 2.62 15.24
CA ASN A 494 3.50 2.94 16.60
C ASN A 494 4.95 3.44 16.66
N SER A 495 5.88 2.69 16.06
CA SER A 495 7.30 3.06 16.07
C SER A 495 7.61 4.39 15.38
N HIS A 496 6.86 4.74 14.33
CA HIS A 496 6.99 6.00 13.61
C HIS A 496 6.45 7.15 14.47
N SER A 497 5.29 6.95 15.11
CA SER A 497 4.70 7.93 16.02
C SER A 497 5.59 8.26 17.22
N GLU A 498 6.28 7.28 17.81
CA GLU A 498 7.20 7.49 18.94
C GLU A 498 8.46 8.28 18.54
N LYS A 499 8.89 8.21 17.28
CA LYS A 499 10.09 8.90 16.76
C LYS A 499 9.81 10.35 16.34
N LEU A 500 8.55 10.73 16.16
CA LEU A 500 8.14 12.07 15.74
C LEU A 500 8.40 13.09 16.87
N THR A 501 9.46 13.90 16.70
CA THR A 501 9.85 14.94 17.66
C THR A 501 10.20 16.26 16.96
N GLY A 502 10.07 17.37 17.69
CA GLY A 502 10.52 18.68 17.24
C GLY A 502 9.79 19.21 16.00
N GLU A 503 10.55 19.52 14.96
CA GLU A 503 10.05 20.19 13.75
C GLU A 503 9.18 19.27 12.86
N ALA A 504 9.51 17.97 12.77
CA ALA A 504 8.72 17.00 12.02
C ALA A 504 7.30 16.85 12.59
N GLN A 505 7.16 16.85 13.90
CA GLN A 505 5.86 16.76 14.58
C GLN A 505 4.98 17.98 14.31
N LYS A 506 5.56 19.19 14.36
CA LYS A 506 4.86 20.45 14.04
C LYS A 506 4.33 20.46 12.60
N GLN A 507 5.11 19.90 11.68
CA GLN A 507 4.75 19.84 10.26
C GLN A 507 3.59 18.88 9.98
N VAL A 508 3.61 17.69 10.60
CA VAL A 508 2.47 16.75 10.51
C VAL A 508 1.20 17.38 11.06
N ILE A 509 1.29 18.10 12.19
CA ILE A 509 0.16 18.84 12.76
C ILE A 509 -0.36 19.90 11.79
N LYS A 510 0.53 20.66 11.13
CA LYS A 510 0.13 21.71 10.18
C LYS A 510 -0.60 21.13 8.96
N TYR A 511 -0.12 20.01 8.43
CA TYR A 511 -0.79 19.30 7.34
C TYR A 511 -2.16 18.75 7.77
N TYR A 512 -2.22 18.18 8.97
CA TYR A 512 -3.45 17.68 9.56
C TYR A 512 -4.51 18.78 9.73
N MET A 513 -4.11 19.95 10.24
CA MET A 513 -4.98 21.12 10.33
C MET A 513 -5.52 21.52 8.96
N HIS A 514 -4.67 21.53 7.92
CA HIS A 514 -5.09 21.84 6.55
C HIS A 514 -6.14 20.86 6.01
N ILE A 515 -5.98 19.56 6.25
CA ILE A 515 -7.03 18.59 5.87
C ILE A 515 -8.31 18.86 6.65
N ASN A 516 -8.24 19.01 7.97
CA ASN A 516 -9.42 19.23 8.81
C ASN A 516 -10.19 20.50 8.45
N GLU A 517 -9.49 21.58 8.09
CA GLU A 517 -10.07 22.84 7.63
C GLU A 517 -10.80 22.68 6.28
N ASN A 518 -10.21 21.94 5.35
CA ASN A 518 -10.76 21.77 4.00
C ASN A 518 -11.85 20.69 3.91
N TYR A 519 -11.86 19.71 4.81
CA TYR A 519 -12.67 18.48 4.68
C TYR A 519 -13.64 18.20 5.85
N LYS A 520 -14.01 19.23 6.63
CA LYS A 520 -15.06 19.19 7.70
C LYS A 520 -14.98 17.96 8.62
N HIS A 521 -13.94 17.87 9.43
CA HIS A 521 -13.90 16.95 10.58
C HIS A 521 -14.18 17.69 11.91
N LYS A 522 -14.75 16.97 12.89
CA LYS A 522 -15.27 17.53 14.16
C LYS A 522 -14.15 18.22 14.98
N ARG A 523 -14.45 19.42 15.50
CA ARG A 523 -13.53 20.33 16.21
C ARG A 523 -13.14 19.86 17.62
N THR A 524 -11.83 19.86 17.90
CA THR A 524 -11.25 20.16 19.22
C THR A 524 -10.05 21.12 19.10
N LYS A 525 -9.76 21.90 20.15
CA LYS A 525 -8.76 23.00 20.15
C LYS A 525 -7.29 22.55 20.18
N ASP A 526 -6.99 21.25 20.33
CA ASP A 526 -5.63 20.72 20.45
C ASP A 526 -5.34 19.67 19.36
N ALA A 527 -4.60 20.08 18.33
CA ALA A 527 -4.29 19.25 17.16
C ALA A 527 -3.22 18.17 17.43
N LEU A 528 -2.36 18.34 18.44
CA LEU A 528 -1.38 17.32 18.80
C LEU A 528 -2.06 16.14 19.51
N GLN A 529 -3.01 16.44 20.39
CA GLN A 529 -3.82 15.42 21.04
C GLN A 529 -4.72 14.69 20.03
N GLU A 530 -5.24 15.37 19.02
CA GLU A 530 -6.04 14.75 17.96
C GLU A 530 -5.22 13.83 17.03
N LEU A 531 -4.01 14.24 16.64
CA LEU A 531 -3.10 13.41 15.83
C LEU A 531 -2.75 12.11 16.57
N ASN A 532 -2.36 12.22 17.84
CA ASN A 532 -2.06 11.06 18.68
C ASN A 532 -3.30 10.18 18.83
N ASN A 533 -4.49 10.75 19.11
CA ASN A 533 -5.75 10.02 19.19
C ASN A 533 -6.13 9.33 17.87
N ARG A 534 -5.71 9.85 16.70
CA ARG A 534 -6.06 9.30 15.39
C ARG A 534 -5.10 8.18 14.96
N VAL A 535 -3.81 8.31 15.23
CA VAL A 535 -2.82 7.21 15.10
C VAL A 535 -3.23 6.05 16.00
N GLU A 536 -3.57 6.40 17.24
CA GLU A 536 -4.13 5.54 18.24
C GLU A 536 -5.43 4.89 17.73
N CYS A 537 -6.38 5.64 17.17
CA CYS A 537 -7.60 5.14 16.55
C CYS A 537 -7.36 4.22 15.33
N VAL A 538 -6.35 4.50 14.49
CA VAL A 538 -6.04 3.64 13.32
C VAL A 538 -5.59 2.25 13.76
N ILE A 539 -4.67 2.20 14.73
CA ILE A 539 -4.24 0.92 15.30
C ILE A 539 -5.39 0.27 16.11
N ARG A 540 -6.12 1.06 16.91
CA ARG A 540 -7.10 0.58 17.90
C ARG A 540 -8.47 0.22 17.37
N ALA A 541 -9.05 1.03 16.51
CA ALA A 541 -10.42 0.86 16.06
C ALA A 541 -10.50 0.09 14.74
N TYR A 542 -9.45 0.17 13.92
CA TYR A 542 -9.46 -0.43 12.59
C TYR A 542 -8.60 -1.68 12.51
N ILE A 543 -7.30 -1.64 12.82
CA ILE A 543 -6.44 -2.82 12.62
C ILE A 543 -6.88 -4.00 13.50
N SER A 544 -7.04 -3.82 14.81
CA SER A 544 -7.49 -4.89 15.72
C SER A 544 -8.84 -5.48 15.28
N SER A 545 -9.84 -4.63 15.03
CA SER A 545 -11.18 -5.04 14.59
C SER A 545 -11.15 -5.80 13.26
N TYR A 546 -10.24 -5.41 12.35
CA TYR A 546 -10.07 -6.08 11.07
C TYR A 546 -9.40 -7.44 11.23
N VAL A 547 -8.37 -7.55 12.07
CA VAL A 547 -7.76 -8.84 12.44
C VAL A 547 -8.80 -9.76 13.10
N TYR A 548 -9.60 -9.24 14.02
CA TYR A 548 -10.73 -9.99 14.60
C TYR A 548 -11.70 -10.48 13.52
N THR A 549 -12.08 -9.61 12.57
CA THR A 549 -13.06 -10.00 11.56
C THR A 549 -12.51 -11.08 10.63
N ILE A 550 -11.24 -10.99 10.22
CA ILE A 550 -10.55 -12.03 9.46
C ILE A 550 -10.46 -13.33 10.28
N GLY A 551 -10.11 -13.24 11.56
CA GLY A 551 -10.04 -14.39 12.47
C GLY A 551 -11.38 -15.11 12.60
N ARG A 552 -12.49 -14.36 12.72
CA ARG A 552 -13.83 -14.94 12.80
C ARG A 552 -14.21 -15.68 11.51
N GLU A 553 -13.95 -15.07 10.35
CA GLU A 553 -14.19 -15.74 9.06
C GLU A 553 -13.26 -16.94 8.86
N SER A 554 -12.04 -16.91 9.41
CA SER A 554 -11.09 -18.03 9.37
C SER A 554 -11.59 -19.22 10.18
N ILE A 555 -12.10 -19.01 11.40
CA ILE A 555 -12.75 -20.07 12.22
C ILE A 555 -13.98 -20.65 11.51
N ARG A 556 -14.80 -19.79 10.90
CA ARG A 556 -15.97 -20.23 10.12
C ARG A 556 -15.62 -21.11 8.93
N ASN A 557 -14.42 -20.97 8.38
CA ASN A 557 -13.93 -21.76 7.25
C ASN A 557 -12.82 -22.76 7.63
N ASN A 558 -12.66 -23.05 8.94
CA ASN A 558 -11.71 -24.02 9.49
C ASN A 558 -10.23 -23.76 9.15
N LEU A 559 -9.83 -22.49 9.05
CA LEU A 559 -8.44 -22.06 8.81
C LEU A 559 -7.72 -21.82 10.14
N LEU A 560 -7.28 -22.91 10.79
CA LEU A 560 -6.74 -22.88 12.15
C LEU A 560 -5.44 -22.07 12.26
N ASP A 561 -4.52 -22.23 11.31
CA ASP A 561 -3.23 -21.53 11.32
C ASP A 561 -3.42 -20.01 11.19
N VAL A 562 -4.41 -19.60 10.40
CA VAL A 562 -4.77 -18.18 10.23
C VAL A 562 -5.43 -17.65 11.50
N ALA A 563 -6.32 -18.41 12.12
CA ALA A 563 -6.96 -18.03 13.36
C ALA A 563 -5.94 -17.87 14.51
N GLN A 564 -4.97 -18.80 14.62
CA GLN A 564 -3.84 -18.69 15.55
C GLN A 564 -2.99 -17.44 15.27
N GLN A 565 -2.69 -17.16 14.00
CA GLN A 565 -1.97 -15.94 13.64
C GLN A 565 -2.77 -14.67 13.99
N CYS A 566 -4.10 -14.67 13.83
CA CYS A 566 -4.95 -13.55 14.26
C CYS A 566 -4.88 -13.32 15.77
N LEU A 567 -4.92 -14.38 16.58
CA LEU A 567 -4.79 -14.28 18.04
C LEU A 567 -3.44 -13.68 18.43
N LYS A 568 -2.35 -14.17 17.84
CA LYS A 568 -1.01 -13.64 18.04
C LYS A 568 -0.91 -12.16 17.66
N SER A 569 -1.47 -11.77 16.52
CA SER A 569 -1.48 -10.37 16.07
C SER A 569 -2.30 -9.47 17.00
N LEU A 570 -3.44 -9.94 17.52
CA LEU A 570 -4.23 -9.22 18.53
C LEU A 570 -3.44 -9.03 19.84
N GLU A 571 -2.70 -10.03 20.30
CA GLU A 571 -1.80 -9.89 21.46
C GLU A 571 -0.68 -8.88 21.21
N THR A 572 -0.05 -8.92 20.02
CA THR A 572 0.98 -7.95 19.63
C THR A 572 0.42 -6.54 19.64
N ILE A 573 -0.76 -6.33 19.04
CA ILE A 573 -1.44 -5.03 19.02
C ILE A 573 -1.74 -4.58 20.44
N GLU A 574 -2.22 -5.46 21.32
CA GLU A 574 -2.50 -5.06 22.70
C GLU A 574 -1.23 -4.64 23.47
N ARG A 575 -0.11 -5.33 23.26
CA ARG A 575 1.18 -4.93 23.83
C ARG A 575 1.67 -3.58 23.31
N ILE A 576 1.24 -3.15 22.13
CA ILE A 576 1.53 -1.81 21.59
C ILE A 576 0.67 -0.76 22.31
N LEU A 577 -0.62 -1.03 22.48
CA LEU A 577 -1.60 -0.03 22.95
C LEU A 577 -1.52 0.27 24.44
N LYS A 578 -1.33 -0.77 25.27
CA LYS A 578 -1.22 -0.69 26.74
C LYS A 578 -2.27 0.23 27.41
N ASN A 579 -3.52 0.13 26.95
CA ASN A 579 -4.64 0.92 27.45
C ASN A 579 -5.82 0.03 27.84
N GLY A 580 -6.27 0.14 29.09
CA GLY A 580 -7.34 -0.70 29.64
C GLY A 580 -8.63 -0.74 28.79
N THR A 581 -9.10 0.39 28.27
CA THR A 581 -10.34 0.42 27.46
C THR A 581 -10.19 -0.43 26.20
N GLU A 582 -9.03 -0.42 25.57
CA GLU A 582 -8.76 -1.18 24.35
C GLU A 582 -8.50 -2.65 24.64
N SER A 583 -7.80 -2.95 25.73
CA SER A 583 -7.64 -4.33 26.21
C SER A 583 -8.99 -5.02 26.37
N ARG A 584 -10.01 -4.28 26.84
CA ARG A 584 -11.37 -4.79 26.98
C ARG A 584 -11.96 -5.13 25.61
N HIS A 585 -11.87 -4.24 24.63
CA HIS A 585 -12.38 -4.49 23.27
C HIS A 585 -11.67 -5.67 22.60
N ILE A 586 -10.34 -5.70 22.65
CA ILE A 586 -9.55 -6.82 22.10
C ILE A 586 -9.88 -8.13 22.84
N GLY A 587 -10.06 -8.08 24.16
CA GLY A 587 -10.52 -9.23 24.93
C GLY A 587 -11.93 -9.69 24.50
N GLU A 588 -12.86 -8.76 24.28
CA GLU A 588 -14.23 -9.07 23.82
C GLU A 588 -14.22 -9.71 22.43
N ASP A 589 -13.34 -9.25 21.55
CA ASP A 589 -13.09 -9.83 20.23
C ASP A 589 -12.55 -11.26 20.35
N ILE A 590 -11.50 -11.50 21.15
CA ILE A 590 -10.92 -12.84 21.36
C ILE A 590 -11.95 -13.79 21.98
N ARG A 591 -12.72 -13.33 22.97
CA ARG A 591 -13.82 -14.12 23.53
C ARG A 591 -14.85 -14.49 22.46
N SER A 592 -15.18 -13.55 21.58
CA SER A 592 -16.14 -13.79 20.51
C SER A 592 -15.59 -14.79 19.48
N LEU A 593 -14.27 -14.82 19.23
CA LEU A 593 -13.62 -15.89 18.48
C LEU A 593 -13.75 -17.24 19.20
N GLY A 594 -13.57 -17.26 20.53
CA GLY A 594 -13.77 -18.46 21.35
C GLY A 594 -15.17 -19.03 21.26
N LEU A 595 -16.19 -18.18 21.37
CA LEU A 595 -17.58 -18.60 21.20
C LEU A 595 -17.90 -19.13 19.79
N GLU A 596 -17.17 -18.68 18.77
CA GLU A 596 -17.31 -19.23 17.42
C GLU A 596 -16.57 -20.57 17.27
N ALA A 597 -15.40 -20.71 17.90
CA ALA A 597 -14.57 -21.92 17.85
C ALA A 597 -15.20 -23.11 18.61
N VAL A 598 -15.90 -22.87 19.73
CA VAL A 598 -16.57 -23.93 20.49
C VAL A 598 -17.73 -24.58 19.72
N LYS A 599 -18.30 -23.90 18.72
CA LYS A 599 -19.46 -24.43 17.95
C LYS A 599 -19.10 -25.58 17.02
N LYS A 600 -17.82 -25.88 16.80
CA LYS A 600 -17.38 -26.90 15.85
C LYS A 600 -16.22 -27.71 16.42
N ASP A 601 -16.34 -29.02 16.29
CA ASP A 601 -15.34 -29.96 16.81
C ASP A 601 -13.95 -29.73 16.21
N GLN A 602 -13.90 -29.46 14.91
CA GLN A 602 -12.66 -29.24 14.15
C GLN A 602 -11.87 -28.00 14.60
N THR A 603 -12.53 -27.03 15.23
CA THR A 603 -11.89 -25.79 15.71
C THR A 603 -11.62 -25.80 17.20
N TYR A 604 -12.02 -26.87 17.90
CA TYR A 604 -11.81 -27.01 19.34
C TYR A 604 -10.34 -26.92 19.78
N PRO A 605 -9.34 -27.45 19.04
CA PRO A 605 -7.93 -27.30 19.40
C PRO A 605 -7.47 -25.83 19.54
N LEU A 606 -8.15 -24.89 18.89
CA LEU A 606 -7.86 -23.46 18.99
C LEU A 606 -8.22 -22.87 20.36
N MET A 607 -9.05 -23.55 21.16
CA MET A 607 -9.52 -23.03 22.44
C MET A 607 -8.40 -22.81 23.45
N GLU A 608 -7.38 -23.66 23.45
CA GLU A 608 -6.21 -23.46 24.31
C GLU A 608 -5.51 -22.13 24.01
N ASP A 609 -5.33 -21.81 22.73
CA ASP A 609 -4.66 -20.58 22.30
C ASP A 609 -5.51 -19.36 22.66
N ILE A 610 -6.83 -19.44 22.50
CA ILE A 610 -7.76 -18.37 22.88
C ILE A 610 -7.68 -18.08 24.38
N ILE A 611 -7.64 -19.12 25.21
CA ILE A 611 -7.50 -18.97 26.67
C ILE A 611 -6.13 -18.41 27.02
N LYS A 612 -5.05 -18.88 26.39
CA LYS A 612 -3.69 -18.34 26.57
C LYS A 612 -3.62 -16.85 26.21
N SER A 613 -4.27 -16.43 25.14
CA SER A 613 -4.33 -15.02 24.75
C SER A 613 -5.09 -14.15 25.77
N LEU A 614 -6.28 -14.58 26.19
CA LEU A 614 -7.06 -13.86 27.21
C LEU A 614 -6.32 -13.80 28.55
N TYR A 615 -5.66 -14.88 28.95
CA TYR A 615 -4.83 -14.92 30.15
C TYR A 615 -3.66 -13.96 30.06
N SER A 616 -2.93 -13.96 28.94
CA SER A 616 -1.79 -13.08 28.70
C SER A 616 -2.17 -11.60 28.71
N ILE A 617 -3.28 -11.24 28.06
CA ILE A 617 -3.81 -9.87 28.08
C ILE A 617 -4.21 -9.46 29.50
N SER A 618 -4.84 -10.35 30.24
CA SER A 618 -5.22 -10.11 31.64
C SER A 618 -3.98 -9.87 32.53
N LEU A 619 -2.92 -10.66 32.37
CA LEU A 619 -1.65 -10.45 33.09
C LEU A 619 -1.01 -9.09 32.76
N LEU A 620 -1.00 -8.69 31.49
CA LEU A 620 -0.46 -7.40 31.05
C LEU A 620 -1.14 -6.22 31.77
N GLN A 621 -2.45 -6.32 32.01
CA GLN A 621 -3.17 -5.30 32.77
C GLN A 621 -2.57 -5.15 34.18
N PHE A 622 -2.32 -6.26 34.90
CA PHE A 622 -1.65 -6.32 36.22
C PHE A 622 -0.20 -5.77 36.22
N GLY A 623 0.30 -5.32 35.07
CA GLY A 623 1.64 -4.77 34.92
C GLY A 623 2.69 -5.85 34.71
N TYR A 624 2.29 -7.04 34.23
CA TYR A 624 3.21 -8.11 33.88
C TYR A 624 4.27 -7.63 32.90
N MET A 625 5.52 -7.96 33.19
CA MET A 625 6.68 -7.60 32.39
C MET A 625 7.15 -8.78 31.55
N PHE A 626 7.62 -9.85 32.22
CA PHE A 626 8.15 -11.07 31.61
C PHE A 626 8.35 -12.14 32.70
N ASP A 627 8.62 -13.38 32.26
CA ASP A 627 8.99 -14.50 33.13
C ASP A 627 10.50 -14.49 33.39
N TRP A 628 10.92 -14.35 34.65
CA TRP A 628 12.31 -14.08 35.03
C TRP A 628 13.30 -15.14 34.55
N ASP A 629 12.92 -16.42 34.72
CA ASP A 629 13.80 -17.55 34.44
C ASP A 629 13.71 -18.01 32.97
N ARG A 630 12.61 -17.69 32.29
CA ARG A 630 12.34 -18.15 30.92
C ARG A 630 12.74 -17.12 29.86
N ASP A 631 12.43 -15.85 30.09
CA ASP A 631 12.51 -14.81 29.06
C ASP A 631 13.87 -14.07 29.12
N LEU A 632 14.97 -14.81 28.90
CA LEU A 632 16.36 -14.32 29.04
C LEU A 632 16.64 -13.00 28.29
N LYS A 633 16.03 -12.81 27.12
CA LYS A 633 16.19 -11.59 26.31
C LYS A 633 15.55 -10.36 26.96
N GLU A 634 14.36 -10.51 27.52
CA GLU A 634 13.66 -9.42 28.20
C GLU A 634 14.29 -9.13 29.56
N LYS A 635 14.74 -10.17 30.28
CA LYS A 635 15.59 -10.04 31.47
C LYS A 635 16.82 -9.19 31.19
N LYS A 636 17.57 -9.50 30.12
CA LYS A 636 18.76 -8.73 29.75
C LYS A 636 18.45 -7.27 29.43
N LYS A 637 17.40 -6.99 28.64
CA LYS A 637 16.98 -5.60 28.35
C LYS A 637 16.60 -4.84 29.61
N PHE A 638 15.88 -5.49 30.53
CA PHE A 638 15.51 -4.91 31.80
C PHE A 638 16.75 -4.54 32.62
N LEU A 639 17.71 -5.46 32.76
CA LEU A 639 18.96 -5.23 33.46
C LEU A 639 19.82 -4.15 32.79
N ASP A 640 19.87 -4.07 31.46
CA ASP A 640 20.57 -3.02 30.71
C ASP A 640 19.98 -1.61 30.98
N ILE A 641 18.67 -1.50 31.14
CA ILE A 641 18.01 -0.24 31.49
C ILE A 641 18.35 0.14 32.94
N GLU A 642 18.27 -0.83 33.84
CA GLU A 642 18.58 -0.58 35.26
C GLU A 642 20.05 -0.25 35.48
N TYR A 643 20.96 -0.88 34.75
CA TYR A 643 22.38 -0.56 34.76
C TYR A 643 22.64 0.86 34.24
N ARG A 644 21.98 1.28 33.16
CA ARG A 644 22.08 2.67 32.67
C ARG A 644 21.59 3.68 33.70
N ASN A 645 20.48 3.40 34.39
CA ASN A 645 19.99 4.23 35.48
C ASN A 645 20.95 4.26 36.66
N TYR A 646 21.58 3.12 36.97
CA TYR A 646 22.59 3.00 38.02
C TYR A 646 23.83 3.84 37.71
N LEU A 647 24.33 3.80 36.47
CA LEU A 647 25.43 4.66 35.99
C LEU A 647 25.06 6.14 36.02
N ALA A 648 23.83 6.49 35.65
CA ALA A 648 23.34 7.88 35.67
C ALA A 648 23.31 8.48 37.09
N LYS A 649 23.28 7.66 38.14
CA LYS A 649 23.42 8.09 39.55
C LYS A 649 24.88 8.34 39.98
N GLY A 650 25.86 8.20 39.07
CA GLY A 650 27.28 8.48 39.34
C GLY A 650 28.06 7.34 39.99
N LEU A 651 27.48 6.13 40.05
CA LEU A 651 28.10 4.94 40.64
C LEU A 651 28.87 4.15 39.57
N GLN A 652 30.12 3.77 39.84
CA GLN A 652 30.98 3.05 38.88
C GLN A 652 31.17 1.59 39.28
N ILE A 653 30.42 0.69 38.64
CA ILE A 653 30.67 -0.77 38.69
C ILE A 653 30.59 -1.35 37.28
N HIS A 654 31.34 -2.41 37.00
CA HIS A 654 31.23 -3.14 35.73
C HIS A 654 29.89 -3.87 35.65
N TYR A 655 29.38 -4.08 34.42
CA TYR A 655 28.07 -4.73 34.20
C TYR A 655 28.02 -6.16 34.77
N SER A 656 29.12 -6.92 34.71
CA SER A 656 29.22 -8.26 35.33
C SER A 656 28.96 -8.22 36.83
N ASP A 657 29.59 -7.27 37.51
CA ASP A 657 29.51 -7.13 38.96
C ASP A 657 28.15 -6.52 39.39
N PHE A 658 27.49 -5.79 38.49
CA PHE A 658 26.11 -5.34 38.67
C PHE A 658 25.14 -6.52 38.59
N GLU A 659 25.31 -7.39 37.58
CA GLU A 659 24.47 -8.57 37.37
C GLU A 659 24.61 -9.59 38.51
N GLU A 660 25.82 -9.80 39.04
CA GLU A 660 26.06 -10.63 40.24
C GLU A 660 25.39 -10.10 41.51
N LYS A 661 25.07 -8.80 41.56
CA LYS A 661 24.38 -8.15 42.68
C LYS A 661 22.86 -8.10 42.53
N VAL A 662 22.30 -8.82 41.55
CA VAL A 662 20.85 -8.99 41.41
C VAL A 662 20.41 -10.24 42.15
N ASN A 663 19.69 -10.06 43.26
CA ASN A 663 19.22 -11.14 44.12
C ASN A 663 17.70 -11.16 44.25
N LEU A 664 17.17 -12.34 44.52
CA LEU A 664 15.75 -12.60 44.77
C LEU A 664 15.60 -13.20 46.17
N GLU A 665 15.08 -12.42 47.11
CA GLU A 665 14.89 -12.84 48.50
C GLU A 665 13.42 -13.19 48.77
N ASP A 666 13.18 -14.21 49.60
CA ASP A 666 11.83 -14.59 50.00
C ASP A 666 11.23 -13.56 50.98
N SER A 667 9.96 -13.19 50.79
CA SER A 667 9.31 -12.15 51.59
C SER A 667 8.74 -12.64 52.93
N SER A 668 8.60 -13.96 53.14
CA SER A 668 8.15 -14.62 54.38
C SER A 668 8.41 -16.13 54.34
N ASP A 669 8.50 -16.79 55.50
CA ASP A 669 8.81 -18.22 55.67
C ASP A 669 8.02 -19.15 54.73
N PHE A 670 8.78 -19.96 53.99
CA PHE A 670 8.31 -21.03 53.13
C PHE A 670 7.72 -22.13 54.02
N SER A 671 6.39 -22.26 54.10
CA SER A 671 5.79 -23.41 54.78
C SER A 671 5.79 -24.60 53.81
N TYR A 672 6.74 -25.51 53.98
CA TYR A 672 6.72 -26.80 53.28
C TYR A 672 5.50 -27.59 53.75
N THR A 673 4.60 -27.92 52.83
CA THR A 673 3.44 -28.77 53.11
C THR A 673 3.69 -30.17 52.57
N MET A 674 3.16 -31.19 53.25
CA MET A 674 3.45 -32.61 52.96
C MET A 674 2.95 -33.10 51.58
N TYR A 675 2.17 -32.30 50.86
CA TYR A 675 1.67 -32.55 49.51
C TYR A 675 2.32 -31.59 48.49
N LEU A 676 2.89 -32.14 47.42
CA LEU A 676 3.56 -31.38 46.33
C LEU A 676 2.61 -30.42 45.61
N ASP A 677 1.31 -30.73 45.54
CA ASP A 677 0.28 -29.91 44.88
C ASP A 677 -0.26 -28.75 45.76
N ASP A 678 0.09 -28.73 47.05
CA ASP A 678 -0.32 -27.72 48.04
C ASP A 678 0.74 -26.61 48.25
N ILE A 679 1.83 -26.62 47.48
CA ILE A 679 2.87 -25.58 47.57
C ILE A 679 2.25 -24.23 47.18
N VAL A 680 2.09 -23.37 48.16
CA VAL A 680 1.82 -21.95 47.90
C VAL A 680 3.10 -21.29 47.45
N TYR A 681 3.10 -20.92 46.19
CA TYR A 681 4.13 -20.15 45.52
C TYR A 681 4.16 -18.69 46.02
N GLY A 682 5.14 -18.35 46.86
CA GLY A 682 5.21 -17.07 47.58
C GLY A 682 5.76 -15.87 46.79
N GLU A 683 5.55 -14.68 47.37
CA GLU A 683 6.10 -13.40 46.88
C GLU A 683 7.61 -13.28 47.14
N LYS A 684 8.37 -12.89 46.12
CA LYS A 684 9.82 -12.61 46.21
C LYS A 684 10.10 -11.11 46.08
N LYS A 685 11.13 -10.65 46.78
CA LYS A 685 11.68 -9.30 46.69
C LYS A 685 12.82 -9.27 45.68
N LEU A 686 12.76 -8.35 44.72
CA LEU A 686 13.85 -8.11 43.79
C LEU A 686 14.81 -7.08 44.38
N ILE A 687 16.06 -7.49 44.58
CA ILE A 687 17.14 -6.63 45.04
C ILE A 687 18.10 -6.41 43.89
N ILE A 688 18.35 -5.15 43.54
CA ILE A 688 19.32 -4.76 42.52
C ILE A 688 20.35 -3.87 43.19
N ALA A 689 21.62 -4.29 43.17
CA ALA A 689 22.73 -3.54 43.75
C ALA A 689 22.54 -3.17 45.24
N GLY A 690 21.88 -4.07 46.01
CA GLY A 690 21.64 -3.88 47.44
C GLY A 690 20.40 -3.06 47.80
N GLU A 691 19.63 -2.56 46.81
CA GLU A 691 18.37 -1.85 47.04
C GLU A 691 17.16 -2.71 46.60
N GLU A 692 16.15 -2.81 47.46
CA GLU A 692 14.86 -3.44 47.14
C GLU A 692 14.06 -2.59 46.14
N ARG A 693 13.64 -3.21 45.04
CA ARG A 693 12.79 -2.61 44.02
C ARG A 693 11.31 -2.68 44.38
N LYS A 694 10.87 -1.74 45.23
CA LYS A 694 9.49 -1.63 45.71
C LYS A 694 8.45 -1.34 44.62
N ASP A 695 8.87 -0.86 43.45
CA ASP A 695 8.01 -0.65 42.28
C ASP A 695 7.69 -1.94 41.51
N ILE A 696 8.43 -3.02 41.79
CA ILE A 696 8.31 -4.32 41.13
C ILE A 696 7.88 -5.39 42.15
N LYS A 697 6.88 -6.19 41.78
CA LYS A 697 6.49 -7.40 42.52
C LYS A 697 6.90 -8.63 41.73
N CYS A 698 7.46 -9.63 42.41
CA CYS A 698 7.80 -10.92 41.81
C CYS A 698 6.92 -12.00 42.45
N LEU A 699 6.14 -12.70 41.64
CA LEU A 699 5.22 -13.73 42.09
C LEU A 699 5.50 -15.03 41.35
N TYR A 700 5.61 -16.15 42.07
CA TYR A 700 5.57 -17.45 41.41
C TYR A 700 4.12 -17.79 41.07
N LEU A 701 3.88 -18.07 39.79
CA LEU A 701 2.56 -18.46 39.30
C LEU A 701 2.69 -19.73 38.48
N LYS A 702 1.71 -20.63 38.62
CA LYS A 702 1.65 -21.86 37.82
C LYS A 702 1.29 -21.51 36.39
N ASP A 703 1.95 -22.14 35.42
CA ASP A 703 1.54 -21.96 34.02
C ASP A 703 0.19 -22.65 33.79
N ILE A 704 -0.68 -21.98 33.03
CA ILE A 704 -2.05 -22.43 32.81
C ILE A 704 -2.14 -23.70 31.94
N ASP A 705 -1.06 -24.08 31.25
CA ASP A 705 -0.96 -25.28 30.42
C ASP A 705 -0.42 -26.51 31.17
N GLY A 706 -0.23 -26.42 32.49
CA GLY A 706 0.18 -27.54 33.34
C GLY A 706 1.68 -27.70 33.55
N ARG A 707 2.50 -26.72 33.13
CA ARG A 707 3.96 -26.72 33.35
C ARG A 707 4.37 -26.22 34.75
N TYR A 708 5.68 -26.36 35.04
CA TYR A 708 6.31 -25.87 36.27
C TYR A 708 6.01 -24.37 36.53
N PRO A 709 5.90 -23.96 37.80
CA PRO A 709 5.70 -22.58 38.19
C PRO A 709 6.89 -21.71 37.79
N TRP A 710 6.62 -20.50 37.29
CA TRP A 710 7.66 -19.53 36.94
C TRP A 710 7.52 -18.25 37.75
N LEU A 711 8.66 -17.61 38.03
CA LEU A 711 8.68 -16.31 38.68
C LEU A 711 8.32 -15.22 37.66
N LYS A 712 7.15 -14.61 37.83
CA LYS A 712 6.62 -13.56 36.96
C LYS A 712 6.88 -12.18 37.60
N LEU A 713 7.42 -11.24 36.82
CA LEU A 713 7.65 -9.86 37.28
C LEU A 713 6.49 -8.95 36.90
N PHE A 714 6.09 -8.09 37.83
CA PHE A 714 5.03 -7.11 37.63
C PHE A 714 5.50 -5.73 38.09
N LYS A 715 5.26 -4.69 37.29
CA LYS A 715 5.58 -3.30 37.63
C LYS A 715 4.32 -2.48 37.84
N LYS A 716 4.24 -1.81 38.99
CA LYS A 716 3.07 -1.00 39.35
C LYS A 716 2.98 0.26 38.49
N GLY A 717 1.79 0.58 37.99
CA GLY A 717 1.49 1.85 37.32
C GLY A 717 1.96 1.99 35.87
N VAL A 718 2.30 0.88 35.19
CA VAL A 718 2.74 0.90 33.78
C VAL A 718 1.56 1.09 32.80
N PHE A 719 0.35 0.68 33.18
CA PHE A 719 -0.82 0.61 32.29
C PHE A 719 -1.76 1.80 32.49
N LYS A 720 -2.12 2.51 31.41
CA LYS A 720 -3.03 3.67 31.47
C LYS A 720 -4.49 3.21 31.55
N ASN A 721 -5.31 3.95 32.30
CA ASN A 721 -6.77 3.73 32.48
C ASN A 721 -7.16 2.31 32.90
N SER A 722 -6.24 1.57 33.50
CA SER A 722 -6.40 0.16 33.75
C SER A 722 -7.43 -0.15 34.83
N LYS A 723 -7.70 0.79 35.76
CA LYS A 723 -8.65 0.64 36.88
C LYS A 723 -9.97 -0.04 36.50
N GLY A 724 -10.62 0.31 35.38
CA GLY A 724 -11.87 -0.34 34.97
C GLY A 724 -11.68 -1.69 34.24
N ALA A 725 -10.64 -1.80 33.42
CA ALA A 725 -10.39 -2.95 32.56
C ALA A 725 -9.85 -4.17 33.32
N TYR A 726 -9.16 -3.95 34.45
CA TYR A 726 -8.66 -4.98 35.36
C TYR A 726 -9.71 -6.02 35.77
N TYR A 727 -10.98 -5.62 35.80
CA TYR A 727 -12.08 -6.47 36.26
C TYR A 727 -12.76 -7.24 35.13
N GLU A 728 -12.65 -6.77 33.89
CA GLU A 728 -13.56 -7.17 32.80
C GLU A 728 -13.03 -8.32 31.97
N VAL A 729 -11.72 -8.39 31.70
CA VAL A 729 -11.14 -9.46 30.87
C VAL A 729 -11.26 -10.84 31.52
N PRO A 730 -11.01 -11.00 32.83
CA PRO A 730 -11.33 -12.25 33.52
C PRO A 730 -12.83 -12.64 33.49
N ILE A 731 -13.76 -11.68 33.46
CA ILE A 731 -15.19 -11.95 33.25
C ILE A 731 -15.44 -12.52 31.84
N LEU A 732 -14.62 -12.18 30.85
CA LEU A 732 -14.72 -12.76 29.52
C LEU A 732 -14.37 -14.26 29.51
N LEU A 733 -13.37 -14.68 30.29
CA LEU A 733 -13.04 -16.11 30.48
C LEU A 733 -14.21 -16.87 31.12
N LYS A 734 -14.87 -16.28 32.13
CA LYS A 734 -16.09 -16.85 32.75
C LYS A 734 -17.15 -17.17 31.69
N LYS A 735 -17.34 -16.30 30.71
CA LYS A 735 -18.35 -16.47 29.65
C LYS A 735 -18.03 -17.59 28.65
N LEU A 736 -16.82 -18.16 28.66
CA LEU A 736 -16.44 -19.29 27.82
C LEU A 736 -16.65 -20.65 28.51
N VAL A 737 -16.73 -20.68 29.84
CA VAL A 737 -16.77 -21.94 30.61
C VAL A 737 -17.99 -22.78 30.32
N GLU A 738 -19.18 -22.18 30.32
CA GLU A 738 -20.42 -22.92 30.07
C GLU A 738 -20.43 -23.54 28.66
N PRO A 739 -20.14 -22.81 27.56
CA PRO A 739 -20.00 -23.42 26.24
C PRO A 739 -18.96 -24.54 26.16
N ILE A 740 -17.77 -24.35 26.76
CA ILE A 740 -16.70 -25.34 26.78
C ILE A 740 -17.13 -26.61 27.51
N LEU A 741 -17.74 -26.44 28.69
CA LEU A 741 -18.17 -27.54 29.54
C LEU A 741 -19.31 -28.30 28.88
N GLU A 742 -20.31 -27.61 28.32
CA GLU A 742 -21.39 -28.26 27.56
C GLU A 742 -20.83 -29.07 26.38
N TYR A 743 -19.86 -28.53 25.66
CA TYR A 743 -19.19 -29.26 24.58
C TYR A 743 -18.45 -30.51 25.10
N ALA A 744 -17.61 -30.34 26.13
CA ALA A 744 -16.82 -31.43 26.71
C ALA A 744 -17.71 -32.55 27.28
N LEU A 745 -18.86 -32.22 27.88
CA LEU A 745 -19.80 -33.23 28.38
C LEU A 745 -20.54 -33.98 27.26
N ASN A 746 -20.73 -33.36 26.08
CA ASN A 746 -21.34 -34.01 24.92
C ASN A 746 -20.34 -34.89 24.14
N SER A 747 -19.03 -34.60 24.22
CA SER A 747 -17.97 -35.35 23.54
C SER A 747 -16.74 -35.52 24.45
N PRO A 748 -16.84 -36.31 25.53
CA PRO A 748 -15.81 -36.40 26.57
C PRO A 748 -14.48 -36.91 26.03
N SER A 749 -13.44 -36.10 26.23
CA SER A 749 -12.03 -36.46 26.03
C SER A 749 -11.11 -35.54 26.83
N ASP A 750 -9.88 -35.97 27.10
CA ASP A 750 -8.90 -35.15 27.84
C ASP A 750 -8.57 -33.84 27.09
N GLU A 751 -8.61 -33.86 25.75
CA GLU A 751 -8.44 -32.66 24.94
C GLU A 751 -9.63 -31.70 25.08
N THR A 752 -10.85 -32.23 25.25
CA THR A 752 -12.06 -31.40 25.43
C THR A 752 -12.12 -30.76 26.81
N ILE A 753 -11.68 -31.44 27.88
CA ILE A 753 -11.73 -30.90 29.24
C ILE A 753 -10.59 -29.91 29.52
N LYS A 754 -9.46 -30.02 28.80
CA LYS A 754 -8.24 -29.24 29.06
C LYS A 754 -8.46 -27.72 29.02
N PRO A 755 -9.17 -27.13 28.04
CA PRO A 755 -9.55 -25.71 28.07
C PRO A 755 -10.27 -25.28 29.36
N PHE A 756 -11.15 -26.11 29.92
CA PHE A 756 -11.81 -25.81 31.19
C PHE A 756 -10.78 -25.70 32.33
N ASN A 757 -9.87 -26.67 32.45
CA ASN A 757 -8.82 -26.66 33.47
C ASN A 757 -7.93 -25.40 33.36
N MET A 758 -7.54 -25.02 32.13
CA MET A 758 -6.76 -23.80 31.90
C MET A 758 -7.48 -22.53 32.39
N ILE A 759 -8.81 -22.47 32.24
CA ILE A 759 -9.61 -21.34 32.73
C ILE A 759 -9.62 -21.33 34.26
N ILE A 760 -9.82 -22.47 34.93
CA ILE A 760 -9.78 -22.52 36.39
C ILE A 760 -8.41 -22.12 36.94
N GLN A 761 -7.32 -22.63 36.35
CA GLN A 761 -5.96 -22.22 36.72
C GLN A 761 -5.71 -20.73 36.47
N SER A 762 -6.31 -20.14 35.44
CA SER A 762 -6.26 -18.69 35.20
C SER A 762 -6.93 -17.91 36.35
N PHE A 763 -8.11 -18.34 36.80
CA PHE A 763 -8.81 -17.73 37.93
C PHE A 763 -8.04 -17.85 39.24
N GLU A 764 -7.42 -19.01 39.50
CA GLU A 764 -6.51 -19.20 40.64
C GLU A 764 -5.36 -18.18 40.61
N ASN A 765 -4.66 -18.06 39.48
CA ASN A 765 -3.56 -17.11 39.32
C ASN A 765 -4.01 -15.65 39.52
N PHE A 766 -5.16 -15.25 38.96
CA PHE A 766 -5.70 -13.90 39.16
C PHE A 766 -6.09 -13.63 40.62
N GLY A 767 -6.63 -14.63 41.32
CA GLY A 767 -6.92 -14.56 42.75
C GLY A 767 -5.64 -14.32 43.56
N LEU A 768 -4.59 -15.11 43.32
CA LEU A 768 -3.28 -14.97 43.98
C LEU A 768 -2.67 -13.59 43.73
N ILE A 769 -2.62 -13.14 42.47
CA ILE A 769 -2.13 -11.80 42.12
C ILE A 769 -2.90 -10.72 42.91
N SER A 770 -4.22 -10.83 42.98
CA SER A 770 -5.07 -9.85 43.68
C SER A 770 -4.75 -9.77 45.17
N ILE A 771 -4.53 -10.91 45.83
CA ILE A 771 -4.15 -10.98 47.25
C ILE A 771 -2.80 -10.30 47.46
N HIS A 772 -1.79 -10.64 46.67
CA HIS A 772 -0.44 -10.10 46.82
C HIS A 772 -0.34 -8.60 46.47
N PHE A 773 -1.14 -8.10 45.53
CA PHE A 773 -1.19 -6.67 45.22
C PHE A 773 -1.94 -5.83 46.26
N ARG A 774 -2.56 -6.48 47.27
CA ARG A 774 -3.30 -5.84 48.37
C ARG A 774 -4.39 -4.91 47.88
N ASP A 775 -5.03 -5.25 46.76
CA ASP A 775 -6.13 -4.46 46.23
C ASP A 775 -7.35 -4.63 47.15
N LYS A 776 -7.90 -3.53 47.65
CA LYS A 776 -8.96 -3.55 48.68
C LYS A 776 -10.22 -4.23 48.11
N PHE A 777 -10.39 -5.51 48.42
CA PHE A 777 -11.66 -6.24 48.55
C PHE A 777 -12.56 -6.53 47.32
N SER A 778 -12.24 -6.17 46.06
CA SER A 778 -13.19 -6.41 44.95
C SER A 778 -12.85 -7.56 43.98
N LEU A 779 -11.58 -7.86 43.67
CA LEU A 779 -11.22 -8.84 42.62
C LEU A 779 -11.28 -10.29 43.10
N ASN A 780 -10.63 -10.58 44.22
CA ASN A 780 -10.68 -11.91 44.84
C ASN A 780 -12.13 -12.33 45.10
N LYS A 781 -12.98 -11.39 45.53
CA LYS A 781 -14.43 -11.59 45.64
C LYS A 781 -15.09 -12.04 44.34
N VAL A 782 -14.80 -11.39 43.21
CA VAL A 782 -15.38 -11.74 41.89
C VAL A 782 -14.94 -13.13 41.44
N PHE A 783 -13.66 -13.46 41.61
CA PHE A 783 -13.12 -14.77 41.22
C PHE A 783 -13.61 -15.89 42.11
N MET A 784 -13.58 -15.68 43.43
CA MET A 784 -14.08 -16.68 44.37
C MET A 784 -15.58 -16.88 44.22
N ARG A 785 -16.35 -15.81 43.99
CA ARG A 785 -17.78 -15.94 43.72
C ARG A 785 -18.03 -16.74 42.47
N TYR A 786 -17.23 -16.53 41.43
CA TYR A 786 -17.34 -17.31 40.21
C TYR A 786 -17.00 -18.80 40.41
N LEU A 787 -15.88 -19.10 41.08
CA LEU A 787 -15.51 -20.49 41.37
C LEU A 787 -16.58 -21.19 42.21
N VAL A 788 -17.16 -20.50 43.19
CA VAL A 788 -18.30 -20.99 43.99
C VAL A 788 -19.54 -21.19 43.11
N GLU A 789 -19.89 -20.25 42.22
CA GLU A 789 -21.02 -20.40 41.29
C GLU A 789 -20.84 -21.61 40.35
N VAL A 790 -19.62 -21.86 39.87
CA VAL A 790 -19.30 -23.05 39.06
C VAL A 790 -19.41 -24.31 39.90
N GLY A 791 -18.85 -24.31 41.12
CA GLY A 791 -18.93 -25.41 42.08
C GLY A 791 -20.38 -25.79 42.40
N ASP A 792 -21.20 -24.80 42.79
CA ASP A 792 -22.63 -24.98 43.07
C ASP A 792 -23.41 -25.46 41.82
N SER A 793 -22.99 -25.12 40.61
CA SER A 793 -23.66 -25.57 39.38
C SER A 793 -23.57 -27.08 39.16
N PHE A 794 -22.58 -27.76 39.74
CA PHE A 794 -22.49 -29.22 39.74
C PHE A 794 -23.48 -29.87 40.72
N ASP A 795 -24.06 -29.08 41.63
CA ASP A 795 -25.11 -29.50 42.56
C ASP A 795 -26.51 -29.44 41.97
N ASP A 796 -26.77 -28.49 41.05
CA ASP A 796 -28.07 -28.23 40.44
C ASP A 796 -28.53 -29.30 39.41
N PHE A 797 -29.85 -29.35 39.16
CA PHE A 797 -30.54 -30.22 38.19
C PHE A 797 -30.01 -30.15 36.74
N LYS A 798 -29.14 -29.19 36.42
CA LYS A 798 -28.71 -28.84 35.06
C LYS A 798 -27.86 -29.91 34.38
N TYR A 799 -26.96 -30.58 35.12
CA TYR A 799 -26.07 -31.61 34.56
C TYR A 799 -26.48 -33.05 34.94
N LEU A 800 -27.63 -33.21 35.60
CA LEU A 800 -28.16 -34.52 36.03
C LEU A 800 -28.42 -35.47 34.86
N LYS A 801 -28.75 -34.94 33.67
CA LYS A 801 -29.00 -35.73 32.44
C LYS A 801 -27.75 -36.46 31.92
N TYR A 802 -26.56 -35.97 32.22
CA TYR A 802 -25.30 -36.55 31.76
C TYR A 802 -24.75 -37.64 32.69
N ARG A 803 -25.41 -37.86 33.83
CA ARG A 803 -24.93 -38.73 34.92
C ARG A 803 -25.22 -40.22 34.69
N GLU A 804 -26.06 -40.56 33.72
CA GLU A 804 -26.36 -41.94 33.35
C GLU A 804 -25.23 -42.59 32.51
N ASP A 805 -24.28 -41.79 32.00
CA ASP A 805 -23.08 -42.23 31.30
C ASP A 805 -21.86 -42.19 32.24
N GLU A 806 -21.27 -43.36 32.48
CA GLU A 806 -20.14 -43.57 33.41
C GLU A 806 -18.92 -42.70 33.04
N ASN A 807 -18.64 -42.54 31.74
CA ASN A 807 -17.51 -41.71 31.26
C ASN A 807 -17.72 -40.23 31.59
N VAL A 808 -18.94 -39.72 31.42
CA VAL A 808 -19.24 -38.30 31.69
C VAL A 808 -19.24 -38.01 33.20
N GLY A 809 -19.58 -39.01 34.01
CA GLY A 809 -19.44 -38.97 35.47
C GLY A 809 -18.01 -38.75 35.95
N GLU A 810 -17.03 -39.44 35.36
CA GLU A 810 -15.60 -39.26 35.67
C GLU A 810 -15.07 -37.87 35.30
N TYR A 811 -15.50 -37.31 34.16
CA TYR A 811 -15.10 -35.94 33.78
C TYR A 811 -15.70 -34.88 34.71
N LEU A 812 -16.96 -35.04 35.12
CA LEU A 812 -17.58 -34.19 36.14
C LEU A 812 -16.86 -34.28 37.48
N TYR A 813 -16.41 -35.47 37.86
CA TYR A 813 -15.59 -35.69 39.06
C TYR A 813 -14.28 -34.90 38.98
N PHE A 814 -13.51 -35.06 37.91
CA PHE A 814 -12.24 -34.37 37.70
C PHE A 814 -12.38 -32.84 37.67
N VAL A 815 -13.39 -32.34 36.97
CA VAL A 815 -13.69 -30.90 36.90
C VAL A 815 -14.03 -30.33 38.28
N THR A 816 -14.81 -31.06 39.07
CA THR A 816 -15.20 -30.65 40.43
C THR A 816 -13.98 -30.63 41.36
N GLU A 817 -13.08 -31.60 41.24
CA GLU A 817 -11.82 -31.65 41.97
C GLU A 817 -10.95 -30.41 41.72
N ILE A 818 -10.74 -30.04 40.46
CA ILE A 818 -9.94 -28.86 40.09
C ILE A 818 -10.52 -27.59 40.72
N VAL A 819 -11.84 -27.37 40.59
CA VAL A 819 -12.51 -26.18 41.13
C VAL A 819 -12.39 -26.12 42.64
N SER A 820 -12.64 -27.23 43.34
CA SER A 820 -12.56 -27.29 44.80
C SER A 820 -11.15 -27.03 45.33
N ASN A 821 -10.12 -27.57 44.67
CA ASN A 821 -8.71 -27.35 45.02
C ASN A 821 -8.31 -25.88 44.85
N SER A 822 -8.75 -25.21 43.77
CA SER A 822 -8.48 -23.78 43.57
C SER A 822 -9.20 -22.90 44.61
N ILE A 823 -10.44 -23.22 45.00
CA ILE A 823 -11.15 -22.52 46.09
C ILE A 823 -10.34 -22.65 47.40
N TYR A 824 -9.93 -23.85 47.76
CA TYR A 824 -9.14 -24.11 48.98
C TYR A 824 -7.85 -23.29 49.02
N LYS A 825 -7.05 -23.33 47.95
CA LYS A 825 -5.77 -22.59 47.85
C LYS A 825 -5.96 -21.09 48.05
N LEU A 826 -6.95 -20.50 47.38
CA LEU A 826 -7.25 -19.07 47.52
C LEU A 826 -7.77 -18.72 48.91
N THR A 827 -8.54 -19.60 49.57
CA THR A 827 -8.99 -19.41 50.95
C THR A 827 -7.81 -19.40 51.93
N ILE A 828 -6.88 -20.35 51.82
CA ILE A 828 -5.67 -20.42 52.65
C ILE A 828 -4.82 -19.15 52.49
N GLU A 829 -4.57 -18.73 51.25
CA GLU A 829 -3.77 -17.53 50.99
C GLU A 829 -4.43 -16.24 51.46
N SER A 830 -5.75 -16.15 51.32
CA SER A 830 -6.51 -15.01 51.83
C SER A 830 -6.43 -14.92 53.37
N LEU A 831 -6.47 -16.06 54.07
CA LEU A 831 -6.32 -16.15 55.52
C LEU A 831 -4.89 -15.81 55.96
N LYS A 832 -3.87 -16.33 55.27
CA LYS A 832 -2.44 -16.11 55.57
C LYS A 832 -2.07 -14.63 55.61
N TYR A 833 -2.57 -13.85 54.64
CA TYR A 833 -2.29 -12.42 54.55
C TYR A 833 -3.36 -11.53 55.22
N ASN A 834 -4.32 -12.10 55.96
CA ASN A 834 -5.44 -11.39 56.59
C ASN A 834 -6.29 -10.56 55.60
N PHE A 835 -6.39 -11.00 54.33
CA PHE A 835 -7.22 -10.39 53.27
C PHE A 835 -8.54 -11.15 53.08
N VAL A 836 -9.24 -11.41 54.19
CA VAL A 836 -10.47 -12.21 54.21
C VAL A 836 -11.70 -11.34 53.95
N ASP A 837 -12.43 -11.58 52.85
CA ASP A 837 -13.78 -11.00 52.67
C ASP A 837 -14.80 -11.83 53.48
N PHE A 838 -15.25 -11.25 54.58
CA PHE A 838 -16.23 -11.83 55.51
C PHE A 838 -17.55 -12.26 54.87
N SER A 839 -17.95 -11.65 53.74
CA SER A 839 -19.17 -12.06 53.04
C SER A 839 -18.97 -13.29 52.13
N MET A 840 -17.72 -13.58 51.76
CA MET A 840 -17.38 -14.68 50.85
C MET A 840 -16.91 -15.92 51.58
N LEU A 841 -16.17 -15.79 52.68
CA LEU A 841 -15.60 -16.94 53.40
C LEU A 841 -16.65 -18.01 53.78
N PRO A 842 -17.85 -17.67 54.30
CA PRO A 842 -18.90 -18.67 54.54
C PRO A 842 -19.40 -19.34 53.27
N GLN A 843 -19.47 -18.62 52.14
CA GLN A 843 -19.94 -19.17 50.86
C GLN A 843 -18.93 -20.16 50.29
N GLN A 844 -17.63 -19.85 50.42
CA GLN A 844 -16.54 -20.74 50.00
C GLN A 844 -16.56 -22.05 50.80
N ILE A 845 -16.66 -21.95 52.13
CA ILE A 845 -16.72 -23.11 53.02
C ILE A 845 -17.96 -23.95 52.73
N ASN A 846 -19.14 -23.33 52.60
CA ASN A 846 -20.36 -24.06 52.24
C ASN A 846 -20.26 -24.78 50.89
N CYS A 847 -19.67 -24.14 49.88
CA CYS A 847 -19.45 -24.77 48.58
C CYS A 847 -18.55 -26.01 48.70
N LEU A 848 -17.43 -25.91 49.43
CA LEU A 848 -16.53 -27.04 49.68
C LEU A 848 -17.24 -28.17 50.45
N ILE A 849 -18.04 -27.84 51.47
CA ILE A 849 -18.84 -28.82 52.23
C ILE A 849 -19.82 -29.55 51.31
N ARG A 850 -20.54 -28.82 50.45
CA ARG A 850 -21.51 -29.43 49.52
C ARG A 850 -20.86 -30.34 48.49
N ILE A 851 -19.77 -29.88 47.86
CA ILE A 851 -18.98 -30.68 46.93
C ILE A 851 -18.54 -31.99 47.60
N GLN A 852 -18.05 -31.90 48.85
CA GLN A 852 -17.62 -33.08 49.61
C GLN A 852 -18.77 -34.05 49.92
N ARG A 853 -19.93 -33.53 50.37
CA ARG A 853 -21.13 -34.36 50.61
C ARG A 853 -21.52 -35.16 49.37
N LYS A 854 -21.36 -34.57 48.19
CA LYS A 854 -21.78 -35.16 46.91
C LYS A 854 -20.75 -36.08 46.28
N TYR A 855 -19.46 -35.75 46.40
CA TYR A 855 -18.35 -36.50 45.80
C TYR A 855 -17.36 -36.93 46.88
N ARG A 856 -17.76 -37.97 47.63
CA ARG A 856 -17.14 -38.44 48.88
C ARG A 856 -15.63 -38.70 48.82
N SER A 857 -15.05 -38.92 47.64
CA SER A 857 -13.61 -39.23 47.44
C SER A 857 -12.76 -38.10 46.85
N ILE A 858 -13.34 -36.96 46.43
CA ILE A 858 -12.60 -35.90 45.71
C ILE A 858 -11.56 -35.21 46.59
N PHE A 859 -11.85 -35.12 47.88
CA PHE A 859 -11.16 -34.20 48.76
C PHE A 859 -10.79 -35.02 50.01
N HIS A 860 -9.50 -35.25 50.25
CA HIS A 860 -9.01 -35.85 51.50
C HIS A 860 -9.09 -34.77 52.61
N VAL A 861 -10.32 -34.45 53.04
CA VAL A 861 -10.68 -33.12 53.58
C VAL A 861 -10.37 -32.89 55.04
N GLU A 862 -10.30 -33.92 55.88
CA GLU A 862 -10.17 -33.70 57.33
C GLU A 862 -9.00 -32.77 57.63
N ASP A 863 -7.82 -33.04 57.05
CA ASP A 863 -6.62 -32.21 57.19
C ASP A 863 -6.79 -30.79 56.60
N LYS A 864 -7.50 -30.65 55.46
CA LYS A 864 -7.70 -29.37 54.78
C LYS A 864 -8.69 -28.46 55.53
N PHE A 865 -9.82 -29.00 56.02
CA PHE A 865 -10.76 -28.24 56.86
C PHE A 865 -10.18 -27.96 58.24
N GLU A 866 -9.44 -28.89 58.85
CA GLU A 866 -8.73 -28.67 60.11
C GLU A 866 -7.70 -27.55 59.98
N ARG A 867 -6.96 -27.50 58.87
CA ARG A 867 -6.02 -26.41 58.59
C ARG A 867 -6.71 -25.06 58.38
N ILE A 868 -7.83 -25.01 57.65
CA ILE A 868 -8.63 -23.78 57.54
C ILE A 868 -9.12 -23.36 58.93
N LEU A 869 -9.60 -24.29 59.75
CA LEU A 869 -10.09 -24.05 61.10
C LEU A 869 -8.99 -23.47 62.01
N GLU A 870 -7.78 -24.02 61.94
CA GLU A 870 -6.60 -23.53 62.67
C GLU A 870 -6.25 -22.09 62.26
N MET A 871 -6.13 -21.84 60.95
CA MET A 871 -5.85 -20.49 60.44
C MET A 871 -6.96 -19.48 60.79
N ILE A 872 -8.23 -19.90 60.78
CA ILE A 872 -9.35 -19.07 61.22
C ILE A 872 -9.25 -18.79 62.73
N LYS A 873 -8.86 -19.76 63.56
CA LYS A 873 -8.61 -19.61 65.02
C LYS A 873 -7.39 -18.74 65.36
N GLU A 874 -6.47 -18.55 64.43
CA GLU A 874 -5.29 -17.67 64.57
C GLU A 874 -5.49 -16.27 63.96
N SER A 875 -6.40 -16.12 63.00
CA SER A 875 -6.64 -14.86 62.27
C SER A 875 -7.26 -13.72 63.09
N GLY A 876 -7.13 -12.46 62.66
CA GLY A 876 -7.64 -11.28 63.39
C GLY A 876 -9.16 -11.02 63.28
N LEU A 877 -10.00 -12.05 63.12
CA LEU A 877 -11.43 -11.92 62.78
C LEU A 877 -12.31 -11.41 63.94
N GLU A 878 -13.39 -10.69 63.63
CA GLU A 878 -14.42 -10.27 64.61
C GLU A 878 -15.14 -11.48 65.24
N LYS A 879 -15.12 -11.59 66.58
CA LYS A 879 -15.66 -12.72 67.37
C LYS A 879 -17.00 -13.30 66.88
N PRO A 880 -18.11 -12.54 66.75
CA PRO A 880 -19.41 -13.14 66.49
C PRO A 880 -19.50 -13.85 65.11
N LYS A 881 -18.83 -13.32 64.08
CA LYS A 881 -18.81 -13.94 62.74
C LYS A 881 -17.80 -15.09 62.66
N ARG A 882 -16.70 -14.98 63.40
CA ARG A 882 -15.69 -16.03 63.51
C ARG A 882 -16.28 -17.29 64.14
N ASP A 883 -17.04 -17.14 65.22
CA ASP A 883 -17.64 -18.26 65.95
C ASP A 883 -18.70 -18.99 65.11
N GLU A 884 -19.45 -18.28 64.26
CA GLU A 884 -20.41 -18.88 63.32
C GLU A 884 -19.72 -19.74 62.26
N ILE A 885 -18.61 -19.26 61.68
CA ILE A 885 -17.84 -20.00 60.67
C ILE A 885 -17.11 -21.18 61.30
N ILE A 886 -16.51 -21.01 62.49
CA ILE A 886 -15.88 -22.09 63.26
C ILE A 886 -16.87 -23.22 63.49
N LYS A 887 -18.07 -22.89 63.98
CA LYS A 887 -19.12 -23.87 64.23
C LYS A 887 -19.53 -24.62 62.95
N MET A 888 -19.69 -23.90 61.84
CA MET A 888 -20.02 -24.50 60.54
C MET A 888 -18.97 -25.52 60.08
N ILE A 889 -17.68 -25.20 60.25
CA ILE A 889 -16.58 -26.12 59.89
C ILE A 889 -16.53 -27.31 60.87
N GLU A 890 -16.66 -27.07 62.18
CA GLU A 890 -16.64 -28.13 63.20
C GLU A 890 -17.81 -29.12 63.02
N ASP A 891 -19.01 -28.62 62.75
CA ASP A 891 -20.19 -29.44 62.45
C ASP A 891 -19.95 -30.30 61.20
N ALA A 892 -19.37 -29.73 60.14
CA ALA A 892 -19.05 -30.46 58.90
C ALA A 892 -17.95 -31.51 59.08
N ILE A 893 -16.87 -31.20 59.82
CA ILE A 893 -15.80 -32.17 60.14
C ILE A 893 -16.41 -33.35 60.91
N GLN A 894 -17.28 -33.09 61.88
CA GLN A 894 -17.92 -34.14 62.66
C GLN A 894 -18.87 -35.00 61.81
N GLU A 895 -19.64 -34.37 60.91
CA GLU A 895 -20.49 -35.06 59.92
C GLU A 895 -19.66 -36.04 59.07
N PHE A 896 -18.56 -35.57 58.47
CA PHE A 896 -17.70 -36.40 57.62
C PHE A 896 -16.99 -37.53 58.39
N LYS A 897 -16.56 -37.28 59.63
CA LYS A 897 -15.97 -38.33 60.50
C LYS A 897 -17.00 -39.42 60.88
N ASN A 898 -18.26 -39.03 61.10
CA ASN A 898 -19.34 -39.95 61.42
C ASN A 898 -19.79 -40.78 60.20
N GLU A 899 -19.76 -40.22 58.98
CA GLU A 899 -20.13 -40.95 57.76
C GLU A 899 -19.09 -41.98 57.31
N LYS A 900 -17.80 -41.72 57.56
CA LYS A 900 -16.68 -42.62 57.25
C LYS A 900 -16.71 -43.90 58.10
N THR A 901 -17.08 -43.75 59.38
CA THR A 901 -17.24 -44.89 60.30
C THR A 901 -18.42 -45.81 59.96
N THR A 902 -19.41 -45.32 59.21
CA THR A 902 -20.48 -46.15 58.62
C THR A 902 -20.13 -46.77 57.27
N SER A 903 -19.17 -46.22 56.53
CA SER A 903 -18.72 -46.72 55.22
C SER A 903 -17.62 -47.80 55.31
N ASP A 904 -16.78 -47.79 56.35
CA ASP A 904 -15.74 -48.80 56.58
C ASP A 904 -16.30 -50.07 57.29
N GLY A 905 -17.62 -50.10 57.56
CA GLY A 905 -18.35 -51.19 58.21
C GLY A 905 -19.26 -52.01 57.29
N GLU A 906 -19.29 -51.71 55.99
CA GLU A 906 -19.88 -52.53 54.91
C GLU A 906 -18.76 -53.01 53.97
#